data_AF-A0A9D5FY33-F1
#
_entry.id   AF-A0A9D5FY33-F1
#
_cell.length_a   1.000
_cell.length_b   1.000
_cell.length_c   1.000
_cell.angle_alpha   90.00
_cell.angle_beta   90.00
_cell.angle_gamma   90.00
#
_symmetry.space_group_name_H-M   'P 1'
#
loop_
_entity.id
_entity.type
_entity.pdbx_description
1 polymer ?
#
loop_
_entity_poly.entity_id
_entity_poly.type
_entity_poly.pdbx_seq_one_letter_code
_entity_poly.pdbx_strand_id
1 'polypeptide(L)'
;MHTIRRPGFPGNTPWLAFAVLLVSGGLVYLLGPILTPFLAGALLAYIFDPLVDRLETRGLSRTAGTVVVIVLAGLAVLALLLVALPLFQGQFAELSQRVPAALDLLRTRFLPWLQQTFGIGIDFNLAALKTWLTEKATQNGTAWLPSLQTGALAIVGMLANLLLIPVVMFYLLRDWDVMVARIATLAPRRWLGTVTRIARDMDAVVGEFLRGQLAVMATLSLYYALALWAAGLDYALPIGILTGVLSFVPFLGFGLGVILALLVALLQFTDWTGVAWVAGIYLAGQVLESYVITPRLVGERVGLHPVAVIFALAAFGQLFGFVGVLLAVPLAAILLVALRELRGVYEASDFYAGSYNAGSFDSASSAMSAPLFESHIASLPLIHRGKVRDIYAVGDDKLLIVTTDRLSAFDVVMPIPIPGKGEVLTRVSAFWFDKLKAIVPSQTLDIAPESVVAESERDQVAGRAIVVKKLKALPVEAIVRGYLAGSGWKEYRASQSVCGIPLPAGLVQAGRLPEPIFTPSTKAALGAHDENIAFEQMATLIGQDLADQVRDASLALYKSAAEYALTRGIIIADTKFEFGLDEAGKLVWIDEALTPDSSRFWPADQYQPGSSPPSFDKQFVRDWLEGSGWNKQAPGPVLPDEIVAKTSEKYREVMTRLLA
;
A
#
# COMPACT_ATOMS: atom_id res chain seq x y z
N MET A 1 -29.55 6.10 -14.43
CA MET A 1 -28.34 6.27 -13.59
C MET A 1 -28.03 4.93 -12.96
N HIS A 2 -27.05 4.20 -13.50
CA HIS A 2 -26.69 2.87 -13.03
C HIS A 2 -25.89 2.96 -11.72
N THR A 3 -26.45 2.39 -10.66
CA THR A 3 -25.79 2.15 -9.37
C THR A 3 -24.63 1.18 -9.57
N ILE A 4 -23.40 1.67 -9.40
CA ILE A 4 -22.19 0.86 -9.39
C ILE A 4 -22.17 0.10 -8.05
N ARG A 5 -22.71 -1.13 -8.03
CA ARG A 5 -22.42 -2.08 -6.95
C ARG A 5 -20.92 -2.33 -6.93
N ARG A 6 -20.25 -1.95 -5.84
CA ARG A 6 -18.88 -2.38 -5.56
C ARG A 6 -18.91 -3.91 -5.42
N PRO A 7 -18.06 -4.66 -6.14
CA PRO A 7 -18.06 -6.11 -6.02
C PRO A 7 -17.54 -6.48 -4.62
N GLY A 8 -18.42 -7.03 -3.78
CA GLY A 8 -18.00 -7.77 -2.61
C GLY A 8 -17.20 -8.99 -3.08
N PHE A 9 -16.00 -9.16 -2.54
CA PHE A 9 -15.20 -10.34 -2.79
C PHE A 9 -15.87 -11.53 -2.06
N PRO A 10 -16.27 -12.62 -2.75
CA PRO A 10 -16.86 -13.77 -2.08
C PRO A 10 -15.85 -14.37 -1.09
N GLY A 11 -16.28 -14.78 0.10
CA GLY A 11 -15.43 -15.13 1.26
C GLY A 11 -14.31 -16.16 1.05
N ASN A 12 -14.23 -16.84 -0.10
CA ASN A 12 -13.17 -17.78 -0.46
C ASN A 12 -12.16 -17.26 -1.51
N THR A 13 -12.31 -16.02 -1.98
CA THR A 13 -11.40 -15.41 -2.99
C THR A 13 -9.93 -15.31 -2.58
N PRO A 14 -9.54 -15.03 -1.33
CA PRO A 14 -8.11 -14.99 -0.99
C PRO A 14 -7.45 -16.37 -1.13
N TRP A 15 -8.16 -17.45 -0.79
CA TRP A 15 -7.68 -18.82 -0.95
C TRP A 15 -7.62 -19.25 -2.42
N LEU A 16 -8.61 -18.86 -3.23
CA LEU A 16 -8.58 -19.06 -4.67
C LEU A 16 -7.44 -18.27 -5.33
N ALA A 17 -7.22 -17.02 -4.95
CA ALA A 17 -6.12 -16.19 -5.46
C ALA A 17 -4.76 -16.78 -5.06
N PHE A 18 -4.62 -17.25 -3.82
CA PHE A 18 -3.42 -17.93 -3.34
C PHE A 18 -3.16 -19.25 -4.08
N ALA A 19 -4.20 -20.07 -4.29
CA ALA A 19 -4.10 -21.31 -5.05
C ALA A 19 -3.71 -21.03 -6.51
N VAL A 20 -4.32 -20.03 -7.15
CA VAL A 20 -3.93 -19.58 -8.50
C VAL A 20 -2.48 -19.14 -8.51
N LEU A 21 -2.02 -18.36 -7.53
CA LEU A 21 -0.64 -17.89 -7.47
C LEU A 21 0.36 -19.05 -7.32
N LEU A 22 0.06 -20.02 -6.45
CA LEU A 22 0.88 -21.22 -6.28
C LEU A 22 0.94 -22.08 -7.54
N VAL A 23 -0.20 -22.32 -8.18
CA VAL A 23 -0.27 -23.11 -9.42
C VAL A 23 0.48 -22.38 -10.55
N SER A 24 0.28 -21.07 -10.68
CA SER A 24 0.98 -20.24 -11.67
C SER A 24 2.49 -20.28 -11.45
N GLY A 25 2.95 -20.11 -10.20
CA GLY A 25 4.36 -20.17 -9.85
C GLY A 25 4.97 -21.54 -10.11
N GLY A 26 4.26 -22.62 -9.76
CA GLY A 26 4.67 -23.98 -10.05
C GLY A 26 4.78 -24.25 -11.56
N LEU A 27 3.83 -23.74 -12.35
CA LEU A 27 3.85 -23.88 -13.81
C LEU A 27 5.03 -23.14 -14.44
N VAL A 28 5.31 -21.91 -13.99
CA VAL A 28 6.48 -21.14 -14.46
C VAL A 28 7.78 -21.85 -14.13
N TYR A 29 7.90 -22.42 -12.93
CA TYR A 29 9.06 -23.22 -12.54
C TYR A 29 9.26 -24.45 -13.45
N LEU A 30 8.19 -25.20 -13.69
CA LEU A 30 8.24 -26.40 -14.54
C LEU A 30 8.51 -26.10 -16.02
N LEU A 31 7.98 -24.98 -16.52
CA LEU A 31 8.14 -24.56 -17.91
C LEU A 31 9.34 -23.64 -18.16
N GLY A 32 10.14 -23.32 -17.13
CA GLY A 32 11.28 -22.40 -17.21
C GLY A 32 12.18 -22.62 -18.44
N PRO A 33 12.70 -23.84 -18.68
CA PRO A 33 13.53 -24.13 -19.84
C PRO A 33 12.87 -23.85 -21.20
N ILE A 34 11.56 -24.06 -21.29
CA ILE A 34 10.77 -23.81 -22.51
C ILE A 34 10.50 -22.32 -22.68
N LEU A 35 10.27 -21.59 -21.58
CA LEU A 35 9.98 -20.14 -21.59
C LEU A 35 11.22 -19.30 -21.87
N THR A 36 12.41 -19.76 -21.50
CA THR A 36 13.70 -19.05 -21.69
C THR A 36 13.89 -18.46 -23.10
N PRO A 37 13.79 -19.21 -24.21
CA PRO A 37 13.93 -18.65 -25.56
C PRO A 37 12.82 -17.66 -25.93
N PHE A 38 11.61 -17.79 -25.36
CA PHE A 38 10.54 -16.82 -25.56
C PHE A 38 10.83 -15.51 -24.84
N LEU A 39 11.33 -15.58 -23.60
CA LEU A 39 11.74 -14.40 -22.84
C LEU A 39 12.91 -13.67 -23.52
N ALA A 40 13.90 -14.40 -24.02
CA ALA A 40 14.99 -13.81 -24.80
C ALA A 40 14.47 -13.15 -26.09
N GLY A 41 13.62 -13.84 -26.85
CA GLY A 41 12.99 -13.29 -28.05
C GLY A 41 12.14 -12.05 -27.76
N ALA A 42 11.40 -12.04 -26.66
CA ALA A 42 10.60 -10.90 -26.20
C ALA A 42 11.46 -9.71 -25.80
N LEU A 43 12.56 -9.94 -25.08
CA LEU A 43 13.51 -8.89 -24.74
C LEU A 43 14.11 -8.25 -26.00
N LEU A 44 14.59 -9.08 -26.93
CA LEU A 44 15.18 -8.58 -28.17
C LEU A 44 14.13 -7.85 -29.01
N ALA A 45 12.92 -8.40 -29.13
CA ALA A 45 11.81 -7.72 -29.78
C ALA A 45 11.59 -6.34 -29.14
N TYR A 46 11.49 -6.25 -27.81
CA TYR A 46 11.31 -4.99 -27.11
C TYR A 46 12.44 -3.97 -27.36
N ILE A 47 13.71 -4.42 -27.38
CA ILE A 47 14.86 -3.55 -27.68
C ILE A 47 14.83 -3.03 -29.12
N PHE A 48 14.40 -3.88 -30.06
CA PHE A 48 14.45 -3.61 -31.49
C PHE A 48 13.17 -3.00 -32.07
N ASP A 49 12.05 -3.03 -31.34
CA ASP A 49 10.75 -2.48 -31.76
C ASP A 49 10.85 -1.01 -32.20
N PRO A 50 11.55 -0.11 -31.48
CA PRO A 50 11.71 1.28 -31.93
C PRO A 50 12.46 1.43 -33.26
N LEU A 51 13.24 0.42 -33.69
CA LEU A 51 13.87 0.42 -35.02
C LEU A 51 12.87 0.04 -36.10
N VAL A 52 11.96 -0.89 -35.81
CA VAL A 52 10.89 -1.28 -36.73
C VAL A 52 9.93 -0.10 -36.94
N ASP A 53 9.53 0.59 -35.86
CA ASP A 53 8.67 1.79 -35.93
C ASP A 53 9.29 2.90 -36.79
N ARG A 54 10.62 3.09 -36.69
CA ARG A 54 11.35 4.06 -37.52
C ARG A 54 11.41 3.67 -38.99
N LEU A 55 11.34 2.38 -39.32
CA LEU A 55 11.25 1.92 -40.71
C LEU A 55 9.81 2.02 -41.24
N GLU A 56 8.82 1.75 -40.38
CA GLU A 56 7.40 1.89 -40.70
C GLU A 56 7.03 3.34 -40.99
N THR A 57 7.50 4.28 -40.18
CA THR A 57 7.35 5.73 -40.42
C THR A 57 8.05 6.21 -41.70
N ARG A 58 9.01 5.45 -42.24
CA ARG A 58 9.67 5.70 -43.53
C ARG A 58 9.00 5.00 -44.71
N GLY A 59 7.84 4.35 -44.49
CA GLY A 59 7.02 3.76 -45.54
C GLY A 59 7.22 2.26 -45.79
N LEU A 60 8.04 1.56 -44.99
CA LEU A 60 8.10 0.10 -45.07
C LEU A 60 6.89 -0.53 -44.36
N SER A 61 6.36 -1.64 -44.88
CA SER A 61 5.39 -2.42 -44.12
C SER A 61 6.03 -2.98 -42.84
N ARG A 62 5.27 -3.10 -41.75
CA ARG A 62 5.77 -3.62 -40.47
C ARG A 62 6.50 -4.96 -40.62
N THR A 63 5.96 -5.89 -41.42
CA THR A 63 6.61 -7.19 -41.69
C THR A 63 7.95 -7.03 -42.39
N ALA A 64 8.05 -6.16 -43.40
CA ALA A 64 9.32 -5.89 -44.07
C ALA A 64 10.33 -5.23 -43.12
N GLY A 65 9.87 -4.26 -42.30
CA GLY A 65 10.68 -3.63 -41.26
C GLY A 65 11.24 -4.66 -40.27
N THR A 66 10.39 -5.57 -39.77
CA THR A 66 10.80 -6.66 -38.87
C THR A 66 11.86 -7.57 -39.50
N VAL A 67 11.67 -8.01 -40.75
CA VAL A 67 12.65 -8.86 -41.44
C VAL A 67 14.00 -8.14 -41.59
N VAL A 68 13.97 -6.87 -42.01
CA VAL A 68 15.19 -6.06 -42.15
C VAL A 68 15.93 -5.95 -40.82
N VAL A 69 15.23 -5.64 -39.73
CA VAL A 69 15.84 -5.49 -38.41
C VAL A 69 16.42 -6.81 -37.91
N ILE A 70 15.71 -7.93 -38.06
CA ILE A 70 16.21 -9.26 -37.65
C ILE A 70 17.46 -9.65 -38.46
N VAL A 71 17.45 -9.43 -39.78
CA VAL A 71 18.60 -9.74 -40.63
C VAL A 71 19.79 -8.86 -40.26
N LEU A 72 19.59 -7.55 -40.07
CA LEU A 72 20.68 -6.64 -39.67
C LEU A 72 21.22 -6.98 -38.28
N ALA A 73 20.36 -7.28 -37.32
CA ALA A 73 20.78 -7.71 -35.98
C ALA A 73 21.55 -9.04 -36.05
N GLY A 74 21.06 -10.01 -36.82
CA GLY A 74 21.74 -11.29 -37.05
C GLY A 74 23.11 -11.12 -37.71
N LEU A 75 23.22 -10.25 -38.72
CA LEU A 75 24.48 -9.91 -39.37
C LEU A 75 25.45 -9.18 -38.42
N ALA A 76 24.95 -8.28 -37.57
CA ALA A 76 25.76 -7.58 -36.58
C ALA A 76 26.32 -8.56 -35.52
N VAL A 77 25.48 -9.48 -35.02
CA VAL A 77 25.92 -10.54 -34.10
C VAL A 77 26.90 -11.48 -34.79
N LEU A 78 26.63 -11.89 -36.04
CA LEU A 78 27.53 -12.73 -36.81
C LEU A 78 28.88 -12.05 -37.03
N ALA A 79 28.90 -10.76 -37.42
CA ALA A 79 30.13 -9.98 -37.58
C ALA A 79 30.89 -9.85 -36.25
N LEU A 80 30.18 -9.57 -35.16
CA LEU A 80 30.76 -9.52 -33.82
C LEU A 80 31.39 -10.87 -33.44
N LEU A 81 30.70 -11.99 -33.69
CA LEU A 81 31.23 -13.33 -33.42
C LEU A 81 32.43 -13.64 -34.31
N LEU A 82 32.39 -13.32 -35.61
CA LEU A 82 33.50 -13.54 -36.53
C LEU A 82 34.74 -12.73 -36.16
N VAL A 83 34.60 -11.57 -35.53
CA VAL A 83 35.71 -10.78 -35.01
C VAL A 83 36.14 -11.27 -33.63
N ALA A 84 35.18 -11.47 -32.73
CA ALA A 84 35.44 -11.84 -31.34
C ALA A 84 36.02 -13.25 -31.21
N LEU A 85 35.46 -14.27 -31.88
CA LEU A 85 35.91 -15.66 -31.71
C LEU A 85 37.41 -15.82 -32.03
N PRO A 86 37.91 -15.38 -33.20
CA PRO A 86 39.33 -15.51 -33.53
C PRO A 86 40.22 -14.68 -32.61
N LEU A 87 39.77 -13.47 -32.23
CA LEU A 87 40.47 -12.64 -31.25
C LEU A 87 40.59 -13.38 -29.91
N PHE A 88 39.48 -13.88 -29.35
CA PHE A 88 39.49 -14.63 -28.10
C PHE A 88 40.26 -15.93 -28.20
N GLN A 89 40.17 -16.68 -29.30
CA GLN A 89 40.92 -17.92 -29.48
C GLN A 89 42.43 -17.69 -29.48
N GLY A 90 42.91 -16.74 -30.29
CA GLY A 90 44.33 -16.40 -30.34
C GLY A 90 44.84 -15.87 -29.00
N GLN A 91 44.10 -14.93 -28.42
CA GLN A 91 44.49 -14.26 -27.18
C GLN A 91 44.40 -15.17 -25.96
N PHE A 92 43.40 -16.05 -25.89
CA PHE A 92 43.26 -17.03 -24.81
C PHE A 92 44.33 -18.10 -24.90
N ALA A 93 44.66 -18.59 -26.10
CA ALA A 93 45.76 -19.52 -26.29
C ALA A 93 47.08 -18.91 -25.81
N GLU A 94 47.37 -17.67 -26.20
CA GLU A 94 48.57 -16.95 -25.79
C GLU A 94 48.60 -16.67 -24.27
N LEU A 95 47.48 -16.23 -23.70
CA LEU A 95 47.34 -16.02 -22.25
C LEU A 95 47.59 -17.34 -21.50
N SER A 96 46.99 -18.45 -21.94
CA SER A 96 47.13 -19.76 -21.30
C SER A 96 48.58 -20.23 -21.23
N GLN A 97 49.38 -19.94 -22.27
CA GLN A 97 50.81 -20.24 -22.30
C GLN A 97 51.62 -19.34 -21.36
N ARG A 98 51.14 -18.12 -21.08
CA ARG A 98 51.79 -17.18 -20.16
C ARG A 98 51.36 -17.37 -18.69
N VAL A 99 50.24 -18.02 -18.40
CA VAL A 99 49.76 -18.27 -17.02
C VAL A 99 50.83 -18.92 -16.11
N PRO A 100 51.57 -19.97 -16.53
CA PRO A 100 52.63 -20.54 -15.70
C PRO A 100 53.72 -19.53 -15.32
N ALA A 101 54.06 -18.61 -16.22
CA ALA A 101 55.01 -17.53 -15.96
C ALA A 101 54.45 -16.47 -15.00
N ALA A 102 53.15 -16.15 -15.08
CA ALA A 102 52.49 -15.27 -14.10
C ALA A 102 52.58 -15.84 -12.69
N LEU A 103 52.34 -17.14 -12.51
CA LEU A 103 52.43 -17.82 -11.21
C LEU A 103 53.85 -17.78 -10.64
N ASP A 104 54.86 -17.91 -11.50
CA ASP A 104 56.26 -17.79 -11.09
C ASP A 104 56.59 -16.36 -10.63
N LEU A 105 56.11 -15.33 -11.34
CA LEU A 105 56.26 -13.93 -10.91
C LEU A 105 55.53 -13.64 -9.60
N LEU A 106 54.34 -14.22 -9.41
CA LEU A 106 53.58 -14.11 -8.17
C LEU A 106 54.37 -14.69 -6.99
N ARG A 107 55.00 -15.86 -7.19
CA ARG A 107 55.84 -16.51 -6.17
C ARG A 107 57.14 -15.76 -5.90
N THR A 108 57.80 -15.26 -6.93
CA THR A 108 59.17 -14.70 -6.82
C THR A 108 59.20 -13.22 -6.52
N ARG A 109 58.16 -12.48 -6.89
CA ARG A 109 58.11 -11.02 -6.76
C ARG A 109 57.03 -10.55 -5.80
N PHE A 110 55.81 -11.06 -5.94
CA PHE A 110 54.67 -10.55 -5.16
C PHE A 110 54.63 -11.09 -3.73
N LEU A 111 54.71 -12.42 -3.53
CA LEU A 111 54.72 -13.03 -2.19
C LEU A 111 55.84 -12.47 -1.28
N PRO A 112 57.10 -12.36 -1.74
CA PRO A 112 58.17 -11.79 -0.92
C PRO A 112 57.95 -10.31 -0.61
N TRP A 113 57.46 -9.52 -1.57
CA TRP A 113 57.13 -8.11 -1.34
C TRP A 113 55.99 -7.94 -0.32
N LEU A 114 54.96 -8.77 -0.41
CA LEU A 114 53.83 -8.79 0.53
C LEU A 114 54.31 -9.13 1.95
N GLN A 115 55.16 -10.14 2.06
CA GLN A 115 55.75 -10.56 3.33
C GLN A 115 56.66 -9.48 3.92
N GLN A 116 57.46 -8.80 3.10
CA GLN A 116 58.35 -7.72 3.55
C GLN A 116 57.60 -6.43 3.93
N THR A 117 56.50 -6.11 3.23
CA THR A 117 55.78 -4.84 3.43
C THR A 117 54.71 -4.95 4.51
N PHE A 118 54.01 -6.09 4.58
CA PHE A 118 52.85 -6.28 5.47
C PHE A 118 53.05 -7.40 6.50
N GLY A 119 54.14 -8.17 6.44
CA GLY A 119 54.41 -9.27 7.39
C GLY A 119 53.52 -10.50 7.20
N ILE A 120 52.71 -10.57 6.14
CA ILE A 120 51.75 -11.65 5.91
C ILE A 120 52.45 -12.77 5.11
N GLY A 121 52.69 -13.92 5.74
CA GLY A 121 53.18 -15.13 5.10
C GLY A 121 52.04 -15.97 4.54
N ILE A 122 51.93 -16.03 3.21
CA ILE A 122 50.91 -16.83 2.51
C ILE A 122 51.58 -18.09 1.97
N ASP A 123 51.36 -19.21 2.63
CA ASP A 123 51.94 -20.52 2.25
C ASP A 123 50.96 -21.29 1.36
N PHE A 124 50.78 -20.83 0.12
CA PHE A 124 50.00 -21.57 -0.89
C PHE A 124 50.92 -22.55 -1.63
N ASN A 125 50.44 -23.78 -1.85
CA ASN A 125 51.12 -24.74 -2.71
C ASN A 125 50.96 -24.35 -4.20
N LEU A 126 51.60 -23.25 -4.59
CA LEU A 126 51.63 -22.74 -5.96
C LEU A 126 52.23 -23.75 -6.94
N ALA A 127 53.07 -24.68 -6.46
CA ALA A 127 53.61 -25.75 -7.29
C ALA A 127 52.51 -26.72 -7.74
N ALA A 128 51.63 -27.17 -6.84
CA ALA A 128 50.49 -28.00 -7.20
C ALA A 128 49.51 -27.27 -8.14
N LEU A 129 49.24 -25.98 -7.90
CA LEU A 129 48.40 -25.16 -8.77
C LEU A 129 49.02 -24.98 -10.16
N LYS A 130 50.34 -24.73 -10.23
CA LYS A 130 51.08 -24.61 -11.49
C LYS A 130 51.03 -25.93 -12.27
N THR A 131 51.26 -27.07 -11.62
CA THR A 131 51.19 -28.39 -12.27
C THR A 131 49.78 -28.67 -12.80
N TRP A 132 48.74 -28.44 -11.99
CA TRP A 132 47.35 -28.61 -12.39
C TRP A 132 46.95 -27.69 -13.57
N LEU A 133 47.37 -26.42 -13.53
CA LEU A 133 47.12 -25.46 -14.61
C LEU A 133 47.89 -25.81 -15.88
N THR A 134 49.14 -26.26 -15.77
CA THR A 134 49.98 -26.62 -16.93
C THR A 134 49.46 -27.89 -17.61
N GLU A 135 49.03 -28.88 -16.83
CA GLU A 135 48.40 -30.11 -17.32
C GLU A 135 47.05 -29.82 -18.01
N LYS A 136 46.20 -28.97 -17.40
CA LYS A 136 44.96 -28.54 -18.06
C LYS A 136 45.19 -27.65 -19.28
N ALA A 137 46.16 -26.75 -19.27
CA ALA A 137 46.45 -25.87 -20.40
C ALA A 137 46.98 -26.66 -21.61
N THR A 138 47.84 -27.66 -21.38
CA THR A 138 48.36 -28.53 -22.45
C THR A 138 47.32 -29.52 -22.97
N GLN A 139 46.42 -30.04 -22.14
CA GLN A 139 45.29 -30.86 -22.61
C GLN A 139 44.21 -30.02 -23.33
N ASN A 140 43.96 -28.77 -22.94
CA ASN A 140 42.81 -27.98 -23.41
C ASN A 140 43.00 -27.16 -24.69
N GLY A 141 44.19 -27.15 -25.32
CA GLY A 141 44.39 -26.46 -26.60
C GLY A 141 43.41 -26.93 -27.70
N THR A 142 42.98 -28.19 -27.63
CA THR A 142 41.96 -28.79 -28.52
C THR A 142 40.86 -29.54 -27.77
N ALA A 143 40.94 -29.74 -26.44
CA ALA A 143 39.96 -30.54 -25.69
C ALA A 143 38.57 -29.89 -25.46
N TRP A 144 38.33 -28.67 -25.94
CA TRP A 144 36.97 -28.14 -26.04
C TRP A 144 36.19 -28.74 -27.23
N LEU A 145 36.88 -29.28 -28.26
CA LEU A 145 36.24 -29.94 -29.42
C LEU A 145 35.49 -31.22 -29.03
N PRO A 146 36.04 -32.14 -28.22
CA PRO A 146 35.31 -33.34 -27.80
C PRO A 146 34.16 -33.05 -26.81
N SER A 147 34.23 -31.97 -26.04
CA SER A 147 33.11 -31.53 -25.17
C SER A 147 31.87 -31.10 -25.97
N LEU A 148 32.05 -30.72 -27.24
CA LEU A 148 30.95 -30.50 -28.19
C LEU A 148 30.33 -31.83 -28.67
N GLN A 149 31.09 -32.93 -28.69
CA GLN A 149 30.56 -34.25 -29.11
C GLN A 149 29.70 -34.89 -28.02
N THR A 150 30.08 -34.83 -26.74
CA THR A 150 29.23 -35.26 -25.61
C THR A 150 28.11 -34.26 -25.31
N GLY A 151 28.25 -33.02 -25.77
CA GLY A 151 27.23 -31.97 -25.76
C GLY A 151 26.19 -32.08 -26.89
N ALA A 152 26.11 -33.15 -27.68
CA ALA A 152 25.18 -33.23 -28.81
C ALA A 152 23.71 -32.93 -28.42
N LEU A 153 23.24 -33.38 -27.25
CA LEU A 153 21.91 -33.03 -26.71
C LEU A 153 21.82 -31.56 -26.25
N ALA A 154 22.89 -31.01 -25.67
CA ALA A 154 22.97 -29.59 -25.28
C ALA A 154 23.08 -28.65 -26.49
N ILE A 155 23.74 -29.09 -27.55
CA ILE A 155 23.82 -28.42 -28.85
C ILE A 155 22.45 -28.44 -29.52
N VAL A 156 21.70 -29.54 -29.46
CA VAL A 156 20.32 -29.57 -29.95
C VAL A 156 19.45 -28.57 -29.18
N GLY A 157 19.55 -28.50 -27.85
CA GLY A 157 18.83 -27.50 -27.05
C GLY A 157 19.28 -26.06 -27.35
N MET A 158 20.59 -25.84 -27.52
CA MET A 158 21.15 -24.54 -27.86
C MET A 158 20.75 -24.10 -29.28
N LEU A 159 20.78 -24.99 -30.26
CA LEU A 159 20.34 -24.74 -31.64
C LEU A 159 18.83 -24.52 -31.72
N ALA A 160 18.04 -25.29 -30.95
CA ALA A 160 16.61 -25.06 -30.84
C ALA A 160 16.32 -23.66 -30.27
N ASN A 161 17.01 -23.27 -29.19
CA ASN A 161 16.89 -21.92 -28.63
C ASN A 161 17.37 -20.84 -29.61
N LEU A 162 18.50 -21.07 -30.29
CA LEU A 162 19.08 -20.13 -31.27
C LEU A 162 18.17 -19.94 -32.49
N LEU A 163 17.44 -20.98 -32.90
CA LEU A 163 16.45 -20.90 -33.98
C LEU A 163 15.14 -20.27 -33.50
N LEU A 164 14.71 -20.61 -32.27
CA LEU A 164 13.44 -20.16 -31.72
C LEU A 164 13.46 -18.67 -31.36
N ILE A 165 14.58 -18.13 -30.88
CA ILE A 165 14.69 -16.71 -30.51
C ILE A 165 14.34 -15.78 -31.68
N PRO A 166 14.95 -15.89 -32.89
CA PRO A 166 14.58 -15.09 -34.05
C PRO A 166 13.13 -15.29 -34.50
N VAL A 167 12.61 -16.53 -34.41
CA VAL A 167 11.22 -16.82 -34.77
C VAL A 167 10.24 -16.13 -33.82
N VAL A 168 10.46 -16.24 -32.51
CA VAL A 168 9.64 -15.56 -31.50
C VAL A 168 9.77 -14.04 -31.67
N MET A 169 11.00 -13.54 -31.84
CA MET A 169 11.26 -12.13 -32.09
C MET A 169 10.51 -11.61 -33.32
N PHE A 170 10.47 -12.39 -34.41
CA PHE A 170 9.71 -12.04 -35.62
C PHE A 170 8.22 -11.84 -35.34
N TYR A 171 7.58 -12.83 -34.70
CA TYR A 171 6.15 -12.74 -34.40
C TYR A 171 5.85 -11.63 -33.39
N LEU A 172 6.68 -11.46 -32.37
CA LEU A 172 6.50 -10.41 -31.38
C LEU A 172 6.68 -9.02 -32.00
N LEU A 173 7.72 -8.76 -32.77
CA LEU A 173 7.91 -7.47 -33.46
C LEU A 173 6.78 -7.17 -34.45
N ARG A 174 6.34 -8.17 -35.22
CA ARG A 174 5.28 -7.99 -36.22
C ARG A 174 3.93 -7.69 -35.57
N ASP A 175 3.57 -8.41 -34.52
CA ASP A 175 2.22 -8.42 -33.97
C ASP A 175 2.10 -7.74 -32.59
N TRP A 176 3.16 -7.08 -32.10
CA TRP A 176 3.24 -6.48 -30.76
C TRP A 176 2.00 -5.65 -30.41
N ASP A 177 1.71 -4.63 -31.21
CA ASP A 177 0.63 -3.67 -30.95
C ASP A 177 -0.75 -4.34 -30.96
N VAL A 178 -0.93 -5.30 -31.87
CA VAL A 178 -2.18 -6.07 -31.97
C VAL A 178 -2.35 -6.98 -30.77
N MET A 179 -1.27 -7.62 -30.30
CA MET A 179 -1.27 -8.50 -29.15
C MET A 179 -1.58 -7.73 -27.87
N VAL A 180 -0.93 -6.58 -27.65
CA VAL A 180 -1.19 -5.70 -26.50
C VAL A 180 -2.63 -5.20 -26.51
N ALA A 181 -3.14 -4.77 -27.66
CA ALA A 181 -4.53 -4.33 -27.80
C ALA A 181 -5.53 -5.44 -27.46
N ARG A 182 -5.29 -6.68 -27.92
CA ARG A 182 -6.14 -7.84 -27.58
C ARG A 182 -6.07 -8.18 -26.09
N ILE A 183 -4.89 -8.20 -25.49
CA ILE A 183 -4.73 -8.46 -24.05
C ILE A 183 -5.48 -7.40 -23.24
N ALA A 184 -5.44 -6.13 -23.65
CA ALA A 184 -6.18 -5.06 -23.00
C ALA A 184 -7.71 -5.29 -23.03
N THR A 185 -8.25 -6.00 -24.03
CA THR A 185 -9.68 -6.35 -24.08
C THR A 185 -10.09 -7.43 -23.06
N LEU A 186 -9.14 -8.22 -22.53
CA LEU A 186 -9.41 -9.20 -21.48
C LEU A 186 -9.65 -8.54 -20.12
N ALA A 187 -9.17 -7.30 -19.94
CA ALA A 187 -9.38 -6.55 -18.72
C ALA A 187 -10.84 -6.09 -18.59
N PRO A 188 -11.50 -6.28 -17.43
CA PRO A 188 -12.83 -5.74 -17.19
C PRO A 188 -12.84 -4.23 -17.44
N ARG A 189 -13.86 -3.71 -18.15
CA ARG A 189 -13.94 -2.28 -18.55
C ARG A 189 -13.74 -1.30 -17.39
N ARG A 190 -14.16 -1.66 -16.18
CA ARG A 190 -13.97 -0.90 -14.93
C ARG A 190 -12.51 -0.71 -14.51
N TRP A 191 -11.63 -1.63 -14.88
CA TRP A 191 -10.21 -1.63 -14.49
C TRP A 191 -9.28 -1.25 -15.64
N LEU A 192 -9.84 -0.98 -16.82
CA LEU A 192 -9.06 -0.68 -18.01
C LEU A 192 -8.14 0.53 -17.80
N GLY A 193 -8.60 1.58 -17.10
CA GLY A 193 -7.76 2.72 -16.72
C GLY A 193 -6.60 2.34 -15.79
N THR A 194 -6.85 1.47 -14.81
CA THR A 194 -5.80 0.98 -13.89
C THR A 194 -4.80 0.09 -14.62
N VAL A 195 -5.26 -0.88 -15.40
CA VAL A 195 -4.40 -1.82 -16.14
C VAL A 195 -3.54 -1.09 -17.17
N THR A 196 -4.10 -0.13 -17.90
CA THR A 196 -3.34 0.66 -18.88
C THR A 196 -2.32 1.59 -18.21
N ARG A 197 -2.63 2.15 -17.03
CA ARG A 197 -1.66 2.90 -16.22
C ARG A 197 -0.49 2.00 -15.81
N ILE A 198 -0.79 0.85 -15.18
CA ILE A 198 0.23 -0.10 -14.71
C ILE A 198 1.10 -0.59 -15.87
N ALA A 199 0.50 -0.92 -17.01
CA ALA A 199 1.23 -1.36 -18.19
C ALA A 199 2.18 -0.26 -18.71
N ARG A 200 1.74 1.01 -18.73
CA ARG A 200 2.58 2.14 -19.13
C ARG A 200 3.72 2.38 -18.14
N ASP A 201 3.46 2.25 -16.84
CA ASP A 201 4.49 2.40 -15.81
C ASP A 201 5.54 1.29 -15.91
N MET A 202 5.12 0.05 -16.14
CA MET A 202 6.02 -1.09 -16.40
C MET A 202 6.84 -0.87 -17.67
N ASP A 203 6.21 -0.45 -18.77
CA ASP A 203 6.88 -0.15 -20.04
C ASP A 203 7.93 0.96 -19.88
N ALA A 204 7.59 2.05 -19.20
CA ALA A 204 8.52 3.15 -18.96
C ALA A 204 9.77 2.69 -18.19
N VAL A 205 9.60 1.90 -17.12
CA VAL A 205 10.71 1.39 -16.31
C VAL A 205 11.62 0.46 -17.12
N VAL A 206 11.05 -0.47 -17.89
CA VAL A 206 11.84 -1.40 -18.71
C VAL A 206 12.56 -0.66 -19.84
N GLY A 207 11.86 0.25 -20.52
CA GLY A 207 12.40 1.06 -21.61
C GLY A 207 13.54 1.98 -21.18
N GLU A 208 13.38 2.70 -20.06
CA GLU A 208 14.42 3.56 -19.50
C GLU A 208 15.65 2.75 -19.06
N PHE A 209 15.44 1.63 -18.37
CA PHE A 209 16.53 0.76 -17.93
C PHE A 209 17.32 0.19 -19.12
N LEU A 210 16.65 -0.41 -20.10
CA LEU A 210 17.35 -1.06 -21.23
C LEU A 210 18.11 -0.06 -22.09
N ARG A 211 17.53 1.10 -22.38
CA ARG A 211 18.21 2.16 -23.15
C ARG A 211 19.41 2.72 -22.39
N GLY A 212 19.24 2.97 -21.09
CA GLY A 212 20.32 3.40 -20.21
C GLY A 212 21.45 2.38 -20.17
N GLN A 213 21.13 1.10 -19.97
CA GLN A 213 22.12 0.03 -19.85
C GLN A 213 22.89 -0.20 -21.16
N LEU A 214 22.22 -0.16 -22.32
CA LEU A 214 22.89 -0.23 -23.62
C LEU A 214 23.87 0.94 -23.81
N ALA A 215 23.49 2.15 -23.38
CA ALA A 215 24.38 3.32 -23.42
C ALA A 215 25.56 3.18 -22.44
N VAL A 216 25.34 2.64 -21.24
CA VAL A 216 26.40 2.31 -20.26
C VAL A 216 27.39 1.31 -20.87
N MET A 217 26.90 0.21 -21.43
CA MET A 217 27.76 -0.82 -22.05
C MET A 217 28.63 -0.22 -23.15
N ALA A 218 28.04 0.54 -24.08
CA ALA A 218 28.78 1.18 -25.16
C ALA A 218 29.83 2.18 -24.63
N THR A 219 29.46 2.98 -23.63
CA THR A 219 30.35 3.98 -23.03
C THR A 219 31.53 3.31 -22.30
N LEU A 220 31.28 2.27 -21.51
CA LEU A 220 32.31 1.55 -20.79
C LEU A 220 33.20 0.74 -21.74
N SER A 221 32.64 0.09 -22.76
CA SER A 221 33.42 -0.61 -23.78
C SER A 221 34.39 0.34 -24.46
N LEU A 222 33.93 1.54 -24.83
CA LEU A 222 34.78 2.56 -25.44
C LEU A 222 35.83 3.11 -24.46
N TYR A 223 35.41 3.44 -23.23
CA TYR A 223 36.29 3.95 -22.18
C TYR A 223 37.44 2.99 -21.89
N TYR A 224 37.14 1.72 -21.58
CA TYR A 224 38.15 0.74 -21.22
C TYR A 224 39.04 0.38 -22.41
N ALA A 225 38.49 0.25 -23.61
CA ALA A 225 39.28 -0.02 -24.81
C ALA A 225 40.31 1.09 -25.06
N LEU A 226 39.90 2.37 -24.98
CA LEU A 226 40.79 3.51 -25.21
C LEU A 226 41.77 3.73 -24.05
N ALA A 227 41.31 3.63 -22.80
CA ALA A 227 42.13 3.89 -21.63
C ALA A 227 43.23 2.82 -21.46
N LEU A 228 42.89 1.54 -21.63
CA LEU A 228 43.87 0.46 -21.57
C LEU A 228 44.85 0.51 -22.75
N TRP A 229 44.36 0.92 -23.92
CA TRP A 229 45.21 1.11 -25.10
C TRP A 229 46.20 2.26 -24.89
N ALA A 230 45.74 3.37 -24.30
CA ALA A 230 46.59 4.50 -23.94
C ALA A 230 47.63 4.13 -22.87
N ALA A 231 47.31 3.19 -21.97
CA ALA A 231 48.27 2.61 -21.03
C ALA A 231 49.24 1.62 -21.68
N GLY A 232 49.08 1.31 -22.97
CA GLY A 232 49.95 0.43 -23.73
C GLY A 232 49.64 -1.05 -23.57
N LEU A 233 48.46 -1.45 -23.07
CA LEU A 233 48.10 -2.86 -22.88
C LEU A 233 47.76 -3.54 -24.23
N ASP A 234 48.42 -4.67 -24.55
CA ASP A 234 48.30 -5.32 -25.87
C ASP A 234 46.87 -5.83 -26.15
N TYR A 235 46.15 -6.26 -25.11
CA TYR A 235 44.78 -6.77 -25.19
C TYR A 235 43.72 -5.75 -24.77
N ALA A 236 44.01 -4.46 -24.92
CA ALA A 236 43.11 -3.38 -24.48
C ALA A 236 41.70 -3.45 -25.10
N LEU A 237 41.60 -3.57 -26.43
CA LEU A 237 40.31 -3.61 -27.15
C LEU A 237 39.42 -4.80 -26.74
N PRO A 238 39.86 -6.06 -26.80
CA PRO A 238 39.03 -7.22 -26.45
C PRO A 238 38.64 -7.20 -24.97
N ILE A 239 39.55 -6.83 -24.07
CA ILE A 239 39.25 -6.71 -22.64
C ILE A 239 38.26 -5.57 -22.41
N GLY A 240 38.47 -4.40 -23.02
CA GLY A 240 37.56 -3.26 -22.87
C GLY A 240 36.15 -3.54 -23.36
N ILE A 241 36.02 -4.14 -24.56
CA ILE A 241 34.71 -4.56 -25.09
C ILE A 241 34.07 -5.58 -24.15
N LEU A 242 34.80 -6.60 -23.70
CA LEU A 242 34.29 -7.62 -22.78
C LEU A 242 33.82 -7.01 -21.47
N THR A 243 34.62 -6.16 -20.83
CA THR A 243 34.29 -5.46 -19.58
C THR A 243 33.01 -4.64 -19.73
N GLY A 244 32.89 -3.87 -20.81
CA GLY A 244 31.71 -3.04 -21.05
C GLY A 244 30.46 -3.84 -21.46
N VAL A 245 30.58 -4.94 -22.21
CA VAL A 245 29.41 -5.78 -22.55
C VAL A 245 28.93 -6.56 -21.33
N LEU A 246 29.85 -7.10 -20.53
CA LEU A 246 29.52 -7.85 -19.33
C LEU A 246 29.04 -6.97 -18.17
N SER A 247 29.19 -5.64 -18.24
CA SER A 247 28.64 -4.72 -17.25
C SER A 247 27.11 -4.71 -17.22
N PHE A 248 26.46 -5.30 -18.23
CA PHE A 248 25.03 -5.61 -18.19
C PHE A 248 24.66 -6.38 -16.91
N VAL A 249 25.49 -7.35 -16.51
CA VAL A 249 25.31 -8.08 -15.25
C VAL A 249 26.07 -7.34 -14.14
N PRO A 250 25.39 -6.89 -13.07
CA PRO A 250 26.05 -6.15 -11.98
C PRO A 250 27.29 -6.88 -11.44
N PHE A 251 28.37 -6.14 -11.24
CA PHE A 251 29.68 -6.59 -10.74
C PHE A 251 30.45 -7.59 -11.63
N LEU A 252 29.78 -8.31 -12.53
CA LEU A 252 30.43 -9.33 -13.37
C LEU A 252 31.40 -8.70 -14.37
N GLY A 253 30.97 -7.65 -15.08
CA GLY A 253 31.79 -6.97 -16.07
C GLY A 253 33.05 -6.36 -15.48
N PHE A 254 32.91 -5.57 -14.41
CA PHE A 254 34.05 -5.00 -13.69
C PHE A 254 34.96 -6.08 -13.13
N GLY A 255 34.41 -7.05 -12.38
CA GLY A 255 35.20 -8.08 -11.71
C GLY A 255 36.03 -8.91 -12.69
N LEU A 256 35.40 -9.41 -13.76
CA LEU A 256 36.12 -10.20 -14.77
C LEU A 256 37.11 -9.32 -15.55
N GLY A 257 36.70 -8.10 -15.91
CA GLY A 257 37.54 -7.15 -16.63
C GLY A 257 38.83 -6.81 -15.90
N VAL A 258 38.73 -6.44 -14.61
CA VAL A 258 39.89 -6.13 -13.75
C VAL A 258 40.83 -7.32 -13.66
N ILE A 259 40.30 -8.51 -13.39
CA ILE A 259 41.11 -9.72 -13.23
C ILE A 259 41.91 -10.00 -14.51
N LEU A 260 41.24 -9.96 -15.67
CA LEU A 260 41.90 -10.20 -16.95
C LEU A 260 42.92 -9.10 -17.28
N ALA A 261 42.57 -7.84 -17.07
CA ALA A 261 43.46 -6.71 -17.35
C ALA A 261 44.70 -6.72 -16.46
N LEU A 262 44.55 -6.97 -15.15
CA LEU A 262 45.67 -7.05 -14.23
C LEU A 262 46.55 -8.27 -14.51
N LEU A 263 45.96 -9.42 -14.86
CA LEU A 263 46.72 -10.60 -15.26
C LEU A 263 47.58 -10.33 -16.49
N VAL A 264 47.00 -9.68 -17.52
CA VAL A 264 47.74 -9.27 -18.72
C VAL A 264 48.81 -8.24 -18.36
N ALA A 265 48.49 -7.24 -17.55
CA ALA A 265 49.43 -6.21 -17.15
C ALA A 265 50.64 -6.77 -16.40
N LEU A 266 50.42 -7.73 -15.49
CA LEU A 266 51.48 -8.44 -14.76
C LEU A 266 52.39 -9.24 -15.67
N LEU A 267 51.86 -9.75 -16.78
CA LEU A 267 52.60 -10.54 -17.75
C LEU A 267 53.33 -9.69 -18.79
N GLN A 268 52.79 -8.51 -19.10
CA GLN A 268 53.29 -7.62 -20.14
C GLN A 268 54.31 -6.62 -19.59
N PHE A 269 54.03 -5.99 -18.46
CA PHE A 269 54.88 -4.97 -17.88
C PHE A 269 55.91 -5.56 -16.93
N THR A 270 57.16 -5.10 -17.03
CA THR A 270 58.26 -5.53 -16.17
C THR A 270 58.30 -4.77 -14.85
N ASP A 271 57.59 -3.67 -14.72
CA ASP A 271 57.54 -2.79 -13.55
C ASP A 271 56.12 -2.66 -12.98
N TRP A 272 56.03 -2.33 -11.70
CA TRP A 272 54.74 -2.16 -11.02
C TRP A 272 53.96 -0.94 -11.52
N THR A 273 54.58 -0.02 -12.26
CA THR A 273 53.91 1.20 -12.73
C THR A 273 52.82 0.88 -13.75
N GLY A 274 53.08 -0.02 -14.71
CA GLY A 274 52.08 -0.44 -15.70
C GLY A 274 50.88 -1.13 -15.04
N VAL A 275 51.13 -2.00 -14.07
CA VAL A 275 50.07 -2.64 -13.26
C VAL A 275 49.28 -1.61 -12.46
N ALA A 276 49.96 -0.62 -11.86
CA ALA A 276 49.32 0.45 -11.11
C ALA A 276 48.47 1.37 -12.01
N TRP A 277 48.91 1.65 -13.24
CA TRP A 277 48.11 2.39 -14.22
C TRP A 277 46.84 1.65 -14.61
N VAL A 278 46.94 0.34 -14.88
CA VAL A 278 45.77 -0.49 -15.20
C VAL A 278 44.80 -0.55 -14.01
N ALA A 279 45.30 -0.76 -12.79
CA ALA A 279 44.50 -0.71 -11.58
C ALA A 279 43.82 0.67 -11.40
N GLY A 280 44.57 1.75 -11.66
CA GLY A 280 44.07 3.13 -11.60
C GLY A 280 42.97 3.42 -12.62
N ILE A 281 43.11 2.92 -13.87
CA ILE A 281 42.07 3.02 -14.91
C ILE A 281 40.80 2.30 -14.48
N TYR A 282 40.91 1.10 -13.91
CA TYR A 282 39.74 0.38 -13.44
C TYR A 282 39.09 1.04 -12.23
N LEU A 283 39.87 1.57 -11.29
CA LEU A 283 39.34 2.32 -10.17
C LEU A 283 38.62 3.59 -10.63
N ALA A 284 39.25 4.36 -11.54
CA ALA A 284 38.64 5.56 -12.11
C ALA A 284 37.38 5.21 -12.91
N GLY A 285 37.41 4.14 -13.70
CA GLY A 285 36.27 3.62 -14.44
C GLY A 285 35.12 3.22 -13.54
N GLN A 286 35.38 2.51 -12.44
CA GLN A 286 34.36 2.11 -11.46
C GLN A 286 33.71 3.32 -10.78
N VAL A 287 34.50 4.32 -10.42
CA VAL A 287 33.99 5.57 -9.84
C VAL A 287 33.15 6.33 -10.87
N LEU A 288 33.65 6.45 -12.10
CA LEU A 288 32.92 7.09 -13.20
C LEU A 288 31.60 6.37 -13.50
N GLU A 289 31.62 5.05 -13.55
CA GLU A 289 30.45 4.19 -13.72
C GLU A 289 29.43 4.44 -12.60
N SER A 290 29.86 4.28 -11.35
CA SER A 290 28.98 4.26 -10.18
C SER A 290 28.38 5.63 -9.87
N TYR A 291 29.13 6.72 -10.06
CA TYR A 291 28.73 8.06 -9.64
C TYR A 291 28.31 8.99 -10.78
N VAL A 292 28.69 8.70 -12.03
CA VAL A 292 28.43 9.61 -13.17
C VAL A 292 27.62 8.93 -14.26
N ILE A 293 28.11 7.81 -14.80
CA ILE A 293 27.53 7.18 -15.99
C ILE A 293 26.20 6.53 -15.63
N THR A 294 26.18 5.59 -14.68
CA THR A 294 24.97 4.83 -14.34
C THR A 294 23.85 5.75 -13.82
N PRO A 295 24.09 6.69 -12.89
CA PRO A 295 23.04 7.61 -12.43
C PRO A 295 22.49 8.52 -13.54
N ARG A 296 23.32 8.96 -14.49
CA ARG A 296 22.86 9.83 -15.60
C ARG A 296 22.16 9.09 -16.72
N LEU A 297 22.57 7.86 -17.03
CA LEU A 297 22.06 7.09 -18.17
C LEU A 297 20.89 6.17 -17.79
N VAL A 298 20.94 5.53 -16.61
CA VAL A 298 19.91 4.58 -16.15
C VAL A 298 18.93 5.23 -15.18
N GLY A 299 19.36 6.27 -14.45
CA GLY A 299 18.51 7.02 -13.52
C GLY A 299 18.26 6.28 -12.20
N GLU A 300 18.04 7.02 -11.10
CA GLU A 300 17.73 6.48 -9.75
C GLU A 300 16.36 5.76 -9.66
N ARG A 301 15.67 5.52 -10.78
CA ARG A 301 14.24 5.16 -10.82
C ARG A 301 13.92 3.70 -10.57
N VAL A 302 14.90 2.80 -10.64
CA VAL A 302 14.63 1.36 -10.41
C VAL A 302 14.30 1.10 -8.93
N GLY A 303 14.82 1.91 -7.99
CA GLY A 303 14.43 1.88 -6.57
C GLY A 303 14.64 0.54 -5.84
N LEU A 304 15.35 -0.42 -6.46
CA LEU A 304 15.60 -1.73 -5.89
C LEU A 304 16.72 -1.65 -4.87
N HIS A 305 16.45 -2.18 -3.67
CA HIS A 305 17.48 -2.38 -2.66
C HIS A 305 18.56 -3.37 -3.19
N PRO A 306 19.86 -3.20 -2.89
CA PRO A 306 20.92 -4.09 -3.40
C PRO A 306 20.67 -5.58 -3.13
N VAL A 307 20.11 -5.91 -1.96
CA VAL A 307 19.74 -7.29 -1.61
C VAL A 307 18.66 -7.85 -2.54
N ALA A 308 17.69 -7.03 -2.96
CA ALA A 308 16.66 -7.45 -3.89
C ALA A 308 17.24 -7.72 -5.29
N VAL A 309 18.25 -6.95 -5.71
CA VAL A 309 18.98 -7.19 -6.96
C VAL A 309 19.75 -8.51 -6.90
N ILE A 310 20.48 -8.78 -5.82
CA ILE A 310 21.21 -10.05 -5.64
C ILE A 310 20.23 -11.23 -5.64
N PHE A 311 19.13 -11.11 -4.91
CA PHE A 311 18.08 -12.13 -4.90
C PHE A 311 17.48 -12.34 -6.29
N ALA A 312 17.17 -11.27 -7.03
CA ALA A 312 16.63 -11.36 -8.38
C ALA A 312 17.60 -12.06 -9.34
N LEU A 313 18.89 -11.72 -9.29
CA LEU A 313 19.94 -12.36 -10.10
C LEU A 313 19.99 -13.87 -9.83
N ALA A 314 19.96 -14.27 -8.56
CA ALA A 314 19.96 -15.68 -8.17
C ALA A 314 18.65 -16.40 -8.56
N ALA A 315 17.51 -15.80 -8.28
CA ALA A 315 16.19 -16.39 -8.52
C ALA A 315 15.88 -16.55 -10.01
N PHE A 316 16.03 -15.48 -10.80
CA PHE A 316 15.81 -15.55 -12.24
C PHE A 316 16.92 -16.34 -12.94
N GLY A 317 18.16 -16.30 -12.43
CA GLY A 317 19.26 -17.16 -12.90
C GLY A 317 18.96 -18.65 -12.73
N GLN A 318 18.35 -19.05 -11.61
CA GLN A 318 17.93 -20.43 -11.38
C GLN A 318 16.76 -20.84 -12.28
N LEU A 319 15.80 -19.94 -12.53
CA LEU A 319 14.59 -20.22 -13.32
C LEU A 319 14.84 -20.28 -14.83
N PHE A 320 15.62 -19.33 -15.36
CA PHE A 320 15.77 -19.09 -16.79
C PHE A 320 17.24 -19.09 -17.25
N GLY A 321 18.17 -19.55 -16.39
CA GLY A 321 19.59 -19.60 -16.70
C GLY A 321 20.20 -18.22 -16.94
N PHE A 322 21.17 -18.14 -17.86
CA PHE A 322 21.86 -16.90 -18.20
C PHE A 322 20.92 -15.78 -18.69
N VAL A 323 19.88 -16.12 -19.47
CA VAL A 323 18.87 -15.16 -19.91
C VAL A 323 18.12 -14.57 -18.72
N GLY A 324 17.84 -15.38 -17.69
CA GLY A 324 17.25 -14.92 -16.45
C GLY A 324 18.11 -13.92 -15.69
N VAL A 325 19.43 -14.14 -15.65
CA VAL A 325 20.39 -13.18 -15.07
C VAL A 325 20.38 -11.86 -15.83
N LEU A 326 20.36 -11.92 -17.16
CA LEU A 326 20.24 -10.75 -18.05
C LEU A 326 18.89 -10.02 -17.87
N LEU A 327 17.85 -10.72 -17.46
CA LEU A 327 16.53 -10.12 -17.26
C LEU A 327 16.22 -9.80 -15.80
N ALA A 328 17.13 -10.12 -14.88
CA ALA A 328 16.82 -10.09 -13.46
C ALA A 328 16.42 -8.69 -12.97
N VAL A 329 17.18 -7.67 -13.35
CA VAL A 329 16.93 -6.28 -12.94
C VAL A 329 15.61 -5.74 -13.52
N PRO A 330 15.34 -5.80 -14.84
CA PRO A 330 14.08 -5.30 -15.38
C PRO A 330 12.87 -6.11 -14.90
N LEU A 331 12.97 -7.45 -14.80
CA LEU A 331 11.88 -8.27 -14.27
C LEU A 331 11.62 -7.99 -12.78
N ALA A 332 12.67 -7.77 -11.98
CA ALA A 332 12.51 -7.38 -10.58
C ALA A 332 11.86 -6.00 -10.44
N ALA A 333 12.18 -5.05 -11.33
CA ALA A 333 11.56 -3.74 -11.34
C ALA A 333 10.06 -3.83 -11.69
N ILE A 334 9.70 -4.63 -12.70
CA ILE A 334 8.30 -4.93 -13.04
C ILE A 334 7.57 -5.57 -11.86
N LEU A 335 8.21 -6.56 -11.22
CA LEU A 335 7.65 -7.24 -10.05
C LEU A 335 7.44 -6.26 -8.88
N LEU A 336 8.37 -5.34 -8.65
CA LEU A 336 8.25 -4.31 -7.62
C LEU A 336 7.07 -3.37 -7.90
N VAL A 337 6.88 -2.92 -9.14
CA VAL A 337 5.72 -2.11 -9.54
C VAL A 337 4.42 -2.89 -9.29
N ALA A 338 4.36 -4.16 -9.71
CA ALA A 338 3.20 -5.01 -9.47
C ALA A 338 2.91 -5.19 -7.97
N LEU A 339 3.94 -5.47 -7.16
CA LEU A 339 3.81 -5.63 -5.71
C LEU A 339 3.37 -4.34 -5.02
N ARG A 340 3.82 -3.18 -5.49
CA ARG A 340 3.41 -1.88 -4.94
C ARG A 340 1.93 -1.61 -5.19
N GLU A 341 1.44 -1.90 -6.39
CA GLU A 341 0.02 -1.78 -6.73
C GLU A 341 -0.83 -2.82 -5.97
N LEU A 342 -0.35 -4.07 -5.89
CA LEU A 342 -1.00 -5.11 -5.09
C LEU A 342 -1.10 -4.74 -3.61
N ARG A 343 -0.05 -4.12 -3.05
CA ARG A 343 -0.06 -3.60 -1.68
C ARG A 343 -1.13 -2.53 -1.52
N GLY A 344 -1.26 -1.60 -2.44
CA GLY A 344 -2.32 -0.58 -2.40
C GLY A 344 -3.72 -1.19 -2.43
N VAL A 345 -3.94 -2.22 -3.27
CA VAL A 345 -5.21 -2.97 -3.30
C VAL A 345 -5.45 -3.73 -2.01
N TYR A 346 -4.41 -4.38 -1.47
CA TYR A 346 -4.49 -5.10 -0.20
C TYR A 346 -4.82 -4.17 0.96
N GLU A 347 -4.12 -3.04 1.09
CA GLU A 347 -4.36 -2.05 2.15
C GLU A 347 -5.74 -1.42 2.05
N ALA A 348 -6.27 -1.26 0.84
CA ALA A 348 -7.64 -0.79 0.60
C ALA A 348 -8.72 -1.87 0.72
N SER A 349 -8.33 -3.14 0.92
CA SER A 349 -9.28 -4.25 1.01
C SER A 349 -9.86 -4.38 2.42
N ASP A 350 -11.11 -4.83 2.50
CA ASP A 350 -11.81 -5.12 3.76
C ASP A 350 -11.04 -6.14 4.62
N PHE A 351 -10.25 -7.01 3.98
CA PHE A 351 -9.39 -7.98 4.64
C PHE A 351 -8.25 -7.35 5.44
N TYR A 352 -7.65 -6.25 4.96
CA TYR A 352 -6.59 -5.53 5.68
C TYR A 352 -7.15 -4.45 6.62
N ALA A 353 -8.15 -3.70 6.16
CA ALA A 353 -8.72 -2.60 6.92
C ALA A 353 -9.46 -3.08 8.18
N GLY A 354 -9.89 -4.35 8.21
CA GLY A 354 -10.76 -4.91 9.24
C GLY A 354 -12.13 -4.29 9.12
N SER A 355 -13.07 -4.97 8.46
CA SER A 355 -14.46 -4.50 8.41
C SER A 355 -15.05 -4.52 9.83
N TYR A 356 -15.43 -3.35 10.33
CA TYR A 356 -16.21 -3.18 11.55
C TYR A 356 -17.58 -3.91 11.42
N ASN A 357 -17.79 -5.01 12.16
CA ASN A 357 -19.06 -5.75 12.15
C ASN A 357 -20.08 -5.15 13.13
N ALA A 358 -20.74 -4.05 12.76
CA ALA A 358 -22.10 -3.84 13.26
C ALA A 358 -23.09 -4.63 12.40
N GLY A 359 -22.92 -5.96 12.35
CA GLY A 359 -23.64 -6.80 11.39
C GLY A 359 -23.26 -6.48 9.93
N SER A 360 -23.43 -7.44 9.04
CA SER A 360 -23.39 -7.15 7.62
C SER A 360 -24.58 -6.22 7.30
N PHE A 361 -24.36 -4.91 7.23
CA PHE A 361 -25.31 -3.96 6.64
C PHE A 361 -25.37 -4.16 5.12
N ASP A 362 -25.64 -5.38 4.69
CA ASP A 362 -25.93 -5.67 3.30
C ASP A 362 -27.21 -4.90 2.95
N SER A 363 -27.05 -3.97 2.01
CA SER A 363 -28.10 -3.18 1.35
C SER A 363 -29.27 -3.99 0.75
N ALA A 364 -29.29 -5.31 0.94
CA ALA A 364 -30.32 -6.23 0.47
C ALA A 364 -31.49 -6.41 1.45
N SER A 365 -31.33 -6.12 2.74
CA SER A 365 -32.46 -6.11 3.70
C SER A 365 -33.11 -4.72 3.76
N SER A 366 -33.77 -4.34 2.67
CA SER A 366 -34.63 -3.14 2.62
C SER A 366 -36.04 -3.40 3.17
N ALA A 367 -36.29 -4.57 3.76
CA ALA A 367 -37.49 -4.80 4.54
C ALA A 367 -37.31 -4.05 5.87
N MET A 368 -37.91 -2.86 5.98
CA MET A 368 -37.98 -2.13 7.24
C MET A 368 -38.49 -3.08 8.33
N SER A 369 -37.61 -3.46 9.26
CA SER A 369 -38.02 -4.19 10.45
C SER A 369 -39.08 -3.37 11.18
N ALA A 370 -40.07 -4.04 11.75
CA ALA A 370 -41.16 -3.37 12.46
C ALA A 370 -40.59 -2.42 13.53
N PRO A 371 -41.23 -1.26 13.78
CA PRO A 371 -40.77 -0.34 14.81
C PRO A 371 -40.67 -1.04 16.17
N LEU A 372 -39.50 -0.99 16.79
CA LEU A 372 -39.25 -1.65 18.07
C LEU A 372 -39.38 -0.63 19.20
N PHE A 373 -40.46 -0.72 19.97
CA PHE A 373 -40.63 0.13 21.15
C PHE A 373 -39.83 -0.40 22.34
N GLU A 374 -39.87 -1.69 22.61
CA GLU A 374 -39.06 -2.36 23.65
C GLU A 374 -38.52 -3.68 23.11
N SER A 375 -37.33 -4.09 23.55
CA SER A 375 -36.84 -5.43 23.26
C SER A 375 -37.22 -6.40 24.39
N HIS A 376 -37.49 -7.64 23.99
CA HIS A 376 -37.78 -8.78 24.83
C HIS A 376 -36.85 -9.93 24.43
N ILE A 377 -35.62 -9.89 24.94
CA ILE A 377 -34.60 -10.93 24.76
C ILE A 377 -34.62 -11.79 26.03
N ALA A 378 -35.13 -13.01 25.92
CA ALA A 378 -35.19 -13.98 27.01
C ALA A 378 -33.87 -14.75 27.17
N SER A 379 -33.05 -14.84 26.11
CA SER A 379 -31.76 -15.53 26.17
C SER A 379 -30.68 -14.80 26.98
N LEU A 380 -30.88 -13.53 27.32
CA LEU A 380 -29.91 -12.70 28.03
C LEU A 380 -30.55 -11.96 29.23
N PRO A 381 -29.82 -11.76 30.35
CA PRO A 381 -30.32 -10.98 31.48
C PRO A 381 -30.45 -9.49 31.14
N LEU A 382 -31.64 -8.91 31.34
CA LEU A 382 -31.86 -7.47 31.22
C LEU A 382 -31.19 -6.75 32.41
N ILE A 383 -30.34 -5.78 32.11
CA ILE A 383 -29.62 -4.96 33.10
C ILE A 383 -30.33 -3.64 33.35
N HIS A 384 -30.70 -2.94 32.27
CA HIS A 384 -31.29 -1.61 32.39
C HIS A 384 -32.09 -1.26 31.14
N ARG A 385 -33.23 -0.58 31.33
CA ARG A 385 -34.01 0.05 30.27
C ARG A 385 -33.97 1.55 30.45
N GLY A 386 -33.24 2.21 29.56
CA GLY A 386 -33.16 3.67 29.49
C GLY A 386 -34.25 4.25 28.60
N LYS A 387 -34.18 5.58 28.39
CA LYS A 387 -35.14 6.32 27.53
C LYS A 387 -35.21 5.74 26.11
N VAL A 388 -34.07 5.35 25.55
CA VAL A 388 -33.94 4.90 24.15
C VAL A 388 -33.31 3.51 24.01
N ARG A 389 -32.55 3.03 25.00
CA ARG A 389 -31.76 1.81 24.90
C ARG A 389 -32.17 0.77 25.94
N ASP A 390 -32.18 -0.49 25.52
CA ASP A 390 -32.35 -1.65 26.37
C ASP A 390 -30.99 -2.35 26.45
N ILE A 391 -30.49 -2.59 27.66
CA ILE A 391 -29.14 -3.10 27.90
C ILE A 391 -29.23 -4.48 28.54
N TYR A 392 -28.60 -5.47 27.91
CA TYR A 392 -28.53 -6.85 28.38
C TYR A 392 -27.09 -7.24 28.70
N ALA A 393 -26.90 -8.15 29.65
CA ALA A 393 -25.58 -8.72 29.94
C ALA A 393 -25.27 -9.88 28.97
N VAL A 394 -24.05 -9.91 28.45
CA VAL A 394 -23.51 -11.02 27.67
C VAL A 394 -22.35 -11.60 28.46
N GLY A 395 -22.63 -12.61 29.29
CA GLY A 395 -21.68 -13.06 30.31
C GLY A 395 -21.41 -11.97 31.35
N ASP A 396 -20.21 -11.97 31.93
CA ASP A 396 -19.85 -11.08 33.04
C ASP A 396 -19.17 -9.77 32.62
N ASP A 397 -18.56 -9.76 31.43
CA ASP A 397 -17.63 -8.72 30.96
C ASP A 397 -18.13 -7.93 29.74
N LYS A 398 -19.31 -8.26 29.19
CA LYS A 398 -19.86 -7.62 27.98
C LYS A 398 -21.31 -7.22 28.16
N LEU A 399 -21.74 -6.25 27.36
CA LEU A 399 -23.12 -5.81 27.26
C LEU A 399 -23.58 -5.88 25.80
N LEU A 400 -24.84 -6.24 25.61
CA LEU A 400 -25.57 -6.00 24.38
C LEU A 400 -26.42 -4.75 24.58
N ILE A 401 -26.14 -3.71 23.80
CA ILE A 401 -26.92 -2.46 23.81
C ILE A 401 -27.84 -2.49 22.60
N VAL A 402 -29.15 -2.58 22.84
CA VAL A 402 -30.19 -2.51 21.81
C VAL A 402 -30.74 -1.08 21.76
N THR A 403 -30.53 -0.39 20.66
CA THR A 403 -31.09 0.95 20.44
C THR A 403 -32.49 0.82 19.85
N THR A 404 -33.50 1.19 20.64
CA THR A 404 -34.91 1.10 20.23
C THR A 404 -35.34 2.30 19.41
N ASP A 405 -36.54 2.21 18.85
CA ASP A 405 -37.18 3.29 18.12
C ASP A 405 -37.88 4.31 19.03
N ARG A 406 -37.74 4.20 20.36
CA ARG A 406 -38.29 5.17 21.31
C ARG A 406 -37.68 6.55 21.12
N LEU A 407 -38.53 7.56 21.24
CA LEU A 407 -38.14 8.96 21.26
C LEU A 407 -38.48 9.56 22.62
N SER A 408 -37.56 10.34 23.18
CA SER A 408 -37.80 11.14 24.38
C SER A 408 -37.74 12.64 24.08
N ALA A 409 -38.63 13.40 24.69
CA ALA A 409 -38.64 14.85 24.65
C ALA A 409 -39.03 15.40 26.04
N PHE A 410 -38.32 16.42 26.50
CA PHE A 410 -38.51 17.00 27.85
C PHE A 410 -38.51 15.92 28.95
N ASP A 411 -37.57 14.99 28.87
CA ASP A 411 -37.39 13.86 29.80
C ASP A 411 -38.51 12.82 29.85
N VAL A 412 -39.55 12.94 29.03
CA VAL A 412 -40.63 11.94 28.90
C VAL A 412 -40.47 11.16 27.60
N VAL A 413 -40.66 9.84 27.68
CA VAL A 413 -40.69 8.94 26.51
C VAL A 413 -42.05 9.06 25.82
N MET A 414 -42.06 9.28 24.51
CA MET A 414 -43.28 9.39 23.73
C MET A 414 -43.97 8.01 23.60
N PRO A 415 -45.31 7.95 23.53
CA PRO A 415 -46.06 6.69 23.54
C PRO A 415 -45.96 5.89 22.23
N ILE A 416 -45.39 6.47 21.16
CA ILE A 416 -45.22 5.82 19.87
C ILE A 416 -43.74 5.87 19.41
N PRO A 417 -43.24 4.81 18.75
CA PRO A 417 -41.87 4.76 18.24
C PRO A 417 -41.70 5.60 16.95
N ILE A 418 -40.46 5.99 16.67
CA ILE A 418 -40.05 6.59 15.39
C ILE A 418 -39.41 5.50 14.53
N PRO A 419 -40.10 4.98 13.50
CA PRO A 419 -39.62 3.83 12.72
C PRO A 419 -38.21 4.01 12.16
N GLY A 420 -37.32 3.06 12.44
CA GLY A 420 -35.95 3.01 11.94
C GLY A 420 -34.96 3.92 12.66
N LYS A 421 -35.39 4.64 13.71
CA LYS A 421 -34.52 5.51 14.51
C LYS A 421 -33.38 4.72 15.16
N GLY A 422 -33.68 3.56 15.75
CA GLY A 422 -32.69 2.74 16.45
C GLY A 422 -31.56 2.27 15.53
N GLU A 423 -31.91 1.88 14.31
CA GLU A 423 -30.95 1.51 13.26
C GLU A 423 -30.06 2.69 12.88
N VAL A 424 -30.66 3.86 12.60
CA VAL A 424 -29.91 5.08 12.26
C VAL A 424 -28.90 5.44 13.34
N LEU A 425 -29.34 5.51 14.60
CA LEU A 425 -28.47 5.88 15.71
C LEU A 425 -27.31 4.89 15.90
N THR A 426 -27.61 3.61 15.77
CA THR A 426 -26.61 2.54 15.85
C THR A 426 -25.57 2.66 14.74
N ARG A 427 -26.02 2.85 13.50
CA ARG A 427 -25.17 2.96 12.31
C ARG A 427 -24.30 4.21 12.30
N VAL A 428 -24.85 5.33 12.74
CA VAL A 428 -24.09 6.58 12.86
C VAL A 428 -23.05 6.47 13.98
N SER A 429 -23.40 5.89 15.14
CA SER A 429 -22.44 5.66 16.23
C SER A 429 -21.30 4.75 15.78
N ALA A 430 -21.63 3.62 15.14
CA ALA A 430 -20.71 2.68 14.52
C ALA A 430 -19.71 3.35 13.58
N PHE A 431 -20.22 4.17 12.66
CA PHE A 431 -19.41 4.92 11.72
C PHE A 431 -18.40 5.84 12.43
N TRP A 432 -18.84 6.57 13.46
CA TRP A 432 -17.95 7.48 14.16
C TRP A 432 -16.91 6.78 15.03
N PHE A 433 -17.27 5.67 15.68
CA PHE A 433 -16.32 4.85 16.40
C PHE A 433 -15.18 4.39 15.50
N ASP A 434 -15.49 3.86 14.32
CA ASP A 434 -14.45 3.41 13.39
C ASP A 434 -13.64 4.58 12.83
N LYS A 435 -14.32 5.65 12.40
CA LYS A 435 -13.68 6.82 11.79
C LYS A 435 -12.72 7.55 12.73
N LEU A 436 -13.01 7.55 14.04
CA LEU A 436 -12.26 8.32 15.05
C LEU A 436 -11.46 7.44 16.02
N LYS A 437 -11.37 6.12 15.80
CA LYS A 437 -10.66 5.16 16.67
C LYS A 437 -9.20 5.50 16.94
N ALA A 438 -8.56 6.26 16.05
CA ALA A 438 -7.18 6.71 16.20
C ALA A 438 -7.00 7.77 17.31
N ILE A 439 -8.07 8.50 17.67
CA ILE A 439 -8.06 9.52 18.73
C ILE A 439 -8.25 8.85 20.09
N VAL A 440 -9.32 8.06 20.23
CA VAL A 440 -9.62 7.28 21.43
C VAL A 440 -10.29 5.98 21.04
N PRO A 441 -9.93 4.84 21.66
CA PRO A 441 -10.64 3.59 21.44
C PRO A 441 -12.09 3.69 21.96
N SER A 442 -13.01 2.97 21.32
CA SER A 442 -14.39 2.83 21.78
C SER A 442 -14.60 1.53 22.56
N GLN A 443 -15.71 1.43 23.28
CA GLN A 443 -16.10 0.20 24.00
C GLN A 443 -16.60 -0.93 23.10
N THR A 444 -16.72 -0.70 21.79
CA THR A 444 -17.32 -1.67 20.87
C THR A 444 -16.42 -2.88 20.63
N LEU A 445 -17.03 -4.06 20.51
CA LEU A 445 -16.35 -5.31 20.22
C LEU A 445 -16.74 -5.79 18.82
N ASP A 446 -15.83 -6.50 18.16
CA ASP A 446 -16.08 -7.14 16.86
C ASP A 446 -16.85 -8.47 17.04
N ILE A 447 -18.08 -8.36 17.54
CA ILE A 447 -18.99 -9.48 17.81
C ILE A 447 -20.35 -9.12 17.24
N ALA A 448 -20.87 -9.97 16.35
CA ALA A 448 -22.20 -9.79 15.76
C ALA A 448 -23.30 -9.87 16.84
N PRO A 449 -24.18 -8.86 16.97
CA PRO A 449 -25.29 -8.91 17.92
C PRO A 449 -26.19 -10.16 17.78
N GLU A 450 -26.37 -10.63 16.55
CA GLU A 450 -27.18 -11.79 16.21
C GLU A 450 -26.58 -13.12 16.71
N SER A 451 -25.28 -13.15 17.02
CA SER A 451 -24.60 -14.35 17.53
C SER A 451 -24.73 -14.52 19.05
N VAL A 452 -25.17 -13.49 19.77
CA VAL A 452 -25.29 -13.51 21.24
C VAL A 452 -26.73 -13.68 21.73
N VAL A 453 -27.70 -13.78 20.81
CA VAL A 453 -29.13 -13.98 21.12
C VAL A 453 -29.65 -15.27 20.49
N ALA A 454 -30.82 -15.75 20.93
CA ALA A 454 -31.47 -16.90 20.30
C ALA A 454 -31.91 -16.56 18.86
N GLU A 455 -32.03 -17.57 17.99
CA GLU A 455 -32.41 -17.37 16.58
C GLU A 455 -33.75 -16.64 16.44
N SER A 456 -34.72 -16.93 17.30
CA SER A 456 -36.04 -16.27 17.34
C SER A 456 -36.03 -14.81 17.80
N GLU A 457 -34.89 -14.32 18.30
CA GLU A 457 -34.74 -12.97 18.86
C GLU A 457 -33.91 -12.05 17.95
N ARG A 458 -33.32 -12.59 16.89
CA ARG A 458 -32.39 -11.86 15.99
C ARG A 458 -33.03 -10.64 15.35
N ASP A 459 -34.31 -10.68 15.02
CA ASP A 459 -35.03 -9.55 14.41
C ASP A 459 -35.08 -8.31 15.32
N GLN A 460 -34.94 -8.49 16.64
CA GLN A 460 -34.94 -7.38 17.62
C GLN A 460 -33.58 -6.68 17.73
N VAL A 461 -32.50 -7.32 17.28
CA VAL A 461 -31.11 -6.80 17.41
C VAL A 461 -30.49 -6.41 16.08
N ALA A 462 -30.94 -7.04 14.98
CA ALA A 462 -30.39 -6.83 13.65
C ALA A 462 -30.36 -5.34 13.26
N GLY A 463 -29.15 -4.85 12.94
CA GLY A 463 -28.89 -3.48 12.51
C GLY A 463 -29.05 -2.37 13.57
N ARG A 464 -29.53 -2.69 14.78
CA ARG A 464 -29.87 -1.72 15.83
C ARG A 464 -29.24 -2.00 17.18
N ALA A 465 -28.37 -3.00 17.27
CA ALA A 465 -27.67 -3.36 18.48
C ALA A 465 -26.15 -3.39 18.28
N ILE A 466 -25.41 -3.24 19.38
CA ILE A 466 -23.96 -3.36 19.44
C ILE A 466 -23.55 -4.19 20.66
N VAL A 467 -22.53 -5.03 20.50
CA VAL A 467 -21.88 -5.71 21.62
C VAL A 467 -20.70 -4.87 22.07
N VAL A 468 -20.63 -4.57 23.37
CA VAL A 468 -19.62 -3.70 23.95
C VAL A 468 -18.97 -4.33 25.18
N LYS A 469 -17.76 -3.90 25.52
CA LYS A 469 -17.12 -4.22 26.80
C LYS A 469 -17.88 -3.52 27.93
N LYS A 470 -18.11 -4.23 29.03
CA LYS A 470 -18.67 -3.65 30.25
C LYS A 470 -17.58 -2.86 30.98
N LEU A 471 -17.71 -1.53 30.99
CA LEU A 471 -16.73 -0.61 31.57
C LEU A 471 -17.32 0.21 32.72
N LYS A 472 -16.45 0.74 33.58
CA LYS A 472 -16.85 1.70 34.61
C LYS A 472 -16.92 3.10 33.98
N ALA A 473 -18.15 3.60 33.81
CA ALA A 473 -18.40 4.96 33.31
C ALA A 473 -17.89 6.03 34.28
N LEU A 474 -17.38 7.14 33.72
CA LEU A 474 -17.06 8.34 34.48
C LEU A 474 -18.35 9.11 34.81
N PRO A 475 -18.46 9.75 35.99
CA PRO A 475 -19.68 10.43 36.44
C PRO A 475 -19.85 11.84 35.82
N VAL A 476 -19.45 12.01 34.56
CA VAL A 476 -19.37 13.31 33.87
C VAL A 476 -19.88 13.18 32.45
N GLU A 477 -20.58 14.21 31.99
CA GLU A 477 -20.97 14.37 30.60
C GLU A 477 -19.99 15.34 29.92
N ALA A 478 -19.28 14.85 28.92
CA ALA A 478 -18.24 15.59 28.22
C ALA A 478 -18.84 16.32 27.01
N ILE A 479 -19.42 17.49 27.25
CA ILE A 479 -20.07 18.29 26.20
C ILE A 479 -19.05 19.21 25.53
N VAL A 480 -19.05 19.24 24.20
CA VAL A 480 -18.27 20.19 23.41
C VAL A 480 -19.20 21.03 22.54
N ARG A 481 -18.94 22.34 22.48
CA ARG A 481 -19.75 23.31 21.74
C ARG A 481 -18.86 24.06 20.76
N GLY A 482 -19.24 24.10 19.49
CA GLY A 482 -18.66 25.04 18.52
C GLY A 482 -19.61 26.17 18.15
N TYR A 483 -20.87 26.10 18.56
CA TYR A 483 -21.89 27.12 18.34
C TYR A 483 -22.69 27.37 19.63
N LEU A 484 -23.15 28.60 19.84
CA LEU A 484 -23.95 28.96 21.03
C LEU A 484 -25.43 28.65 20.82
N ALA A 485 -25.88 27.53 21.38
CA ALA A 485 -27.29 27.15 21.39
C ALA A 485 -27.69 26.54 22.74
N GLY A 486 -28.99 26.33 22.94
CA GLY A 486 -29.54 25.63 24.10
C GLY A 486 -29.15 26.26 25.44
N SER A 487 -28.71 25.44 26.40
CA SER A 487 -28.29 25.89 27.74
C SER A 487 -27.09 26.83 27.69
N GLY A 488 -26.12 26.59 26.80
CA GLY A 488 -24.95 27.47 26.64
C GLY A 488 -25.33 28.89 26.19
N TRP A 489 -26.33 29.04 25.32
CA TRP A 489 -26.85 30.36 24.95
C TRP A 489 -27.55 31.06 26.11
N LYS A 490 -28.35 30.31 26.90
CA LYS A 490 -29.04 30.87 28.09
C LYS A 490 -28.04 31.37 29.13
N GLU A 491 -26.97 30.62 29.38
CA GLU A 491 -25.91 30.99 30.32
C GLU A 491 -25.12 32.20 29.82
N TYR A 492 -24.68 32.19 28.55
CA TYR A 492 -23.97 33.33 27.95
C TYR A 492 -24.78 34.63 28.01
N ARG A 493 -26.11 34.57 27.82
CA ARG A 493 -26.98 35.75 27.97
C ARG A 493 -27.03 36.29 29.40
N ALA A 494 -26.85 35.44 30.40
CA ALA A 494 -26.91 35.81 31.80
C ALA A 494 -25.58 36.35 32.33
N SER A 495 -24.46 35.73 31.95
CA SER A 495 -23.14 35.99 32.55
C SER A 495 -22.01 36.26 31.55
N GLN A 496 -22.29 36.25 30.24
CA GLN A 496 -21.27 36.28 29.17
C GLN A 496 -20.20 35.17 29.29
N SER A 497 -20.56 34.07 29.93
CA SER A 497 -19.73 32.89 30.11
C SER A 497 -20.54 31.61 29.91
N VAL A 498 -19.85 30.49 29.71
CA VAL A 498 -20.45 29.15 29.70
C VAL A 498 -19.55 28.20 30.48
N CYS A 499 -20.06 27.51 31.50
CA CYS A 499 -19.29 26.70 32.44
C CYS A 499 -18.09 27.46 33.05
N GLY A 500 -18.28 28.76 33.34
CA GLY A 500 -17.21 29.63 33.86
C GLY A 500 -16.21 30.14 32.81
N ILE A 501 -16.30 29.69 31.55
CA ILE A 501 -15.42 30.15 30.47
C ILE A 501 -15.95 31.48 29.91
N PRO A 502 -15.19 32.60 30.02
CA PRO A 502 -15.61 33.89 29.48
C PRO A 502 -15.60 33.85 27.95
N LEU A 503 -16.64 34.39 27.32
CA LEU A 503 -16.77 34.45 25.87
C LEU A 503 -16.79 35.90 25.37
N PRO A 504 -16.38 36.15 24.11
CA PRO A 504 -16.43 37.49 23.53
C PRO A 504 -17.82 38.12 23.61
N ALA A 505 -17.90 39.44 23.80
CA ALA A 505 -19.16 40.17 23.75
C ALA A 505 -19.76 40.19 22.33
N GLY A 506 -21.08 40.34 22.24
CA GLY A 506 -21.79 40.51 20.95
C GLY A 506 -22.07 39.22 20.18
N LEU A 507 -21.87 38.04 20.78
CA LEU A 507 -22.30 36.78 20.16
C LEU A 507 -23.83 36.70 20.15
N VAL A 508 -24.36 36.10 19.08
CA VAL A 508 -25.80 35.93 18.86
C VAL A 508 -26.19 34.46 19.00
N GLN A 509 -27.49 34.19 19.12
CA GLN A 509 -28.02 32.82 19.13
C GLN A 509 -27.58 32.06 17.89
N ALA A 510 -27.19 30.81 18.06
CA ALA A 510 -26.58 29.95 17.05
C ALA A 510 -25.27 30.50 16.45
N GLY A 511 -24.67 31.54 17.04
CA GLY A 511 -23.39 32.08 16.58
C GLY A 511 -22.24 31.07 16.75
N ARG A 512 -21.36 31.00 15.75
CA ARG A 512 -20.14 30.19 15.79
C ARG A 512 -19.16 30.76 16.82
N LEU A 513 -18.62 29.90 17.66
CA LEU A 513 -17.56 30.26 18.60
C LEU A 513 -16.21 30.39 17.88
N PRO A 514 -15.30 31.28 18.36
CA PRO A 514 -13.96 31.40 17.79
C PRO A 514 -13.21 30.05 17.81
N GLU A 515 -13.34 29.33 18.91
CA GLU A 515 -12.86 27.96 19.06
C GLU A 515 -13.91 27.11 19.79
N PRO A 516 -13.98 25.79 19.52
CA PRO A 516 -14.81 24.89 20.29
C PRO A 516 -14.40 24.87 21.76
N ILE A 517 -15.39 24.94 22.66
CA ILE A 517 -15.17 24.93 24.10
C ILE A 517 -15.68 23.63 24.73
N PHE A 518 -15.00 23.19 25.78
CA PHE A 518 -15.39 22.04 26.59
C PHE A 518 -16.23 22.52 27.78
N THR A 519 -17.46 22.03 27.92
CA THR A 519 -18.44 22.52 28.89
C THR A 519 -19.04 21.33 29.65
N PRO A 520 -18.35 20.79 30.66
CA PRO A 520 -18.78 19.55 31.31
C PRO A 520 -20.05 19.75 32.15
N SER A 521 -20.81 18.66 32.32
CA SER A 521 -21.89 18.58 33.32
C SER A 521 -21.78 17.33 34.18
N THR A 522 -22.36 17.39 35.39
CA THR A 522 -22.49 16.21 36.25
C THR A 522 -23.66 15.35 35.79
N LYS A 523 -23.51 14.03 35.94
CA LYS A 523 -24.59 13.08 35.69
C LYS A 523 -25.46 12.97 36.94
N ALA A 524 -26.66 13.54 36.91
CA ALA A 524 -27.53 13.56 38.09
C ALA A 524 -28.20 12.19 38.34
N ALA A 525 -28.63 11.93 39.58
CA ALA A 525 -29.43 10.74 39.90
C ALA A 525 -30.79 10.77 39.18
N LEU A 526 -31.38 9.60 38.91
CA LEU A 526 -32.68 9.46 38.24
C LEU A 526 -33.74 10.40 38.84
N GLY A 527 -34.13 11.44 38.10
CA GLY A 527 -35.14 12.43 38.49
C GLY A 527 -34.62 13.86 38.72
N ALA A 528 -33.30 14.07 38.71
CA ALA A 528 -32.68 15.40 38.74
C ALA A 528 -32.09 15.80 37.37
N HIS A 529 -31.92 17.10 37.12
CA HIS A 529 -31.34 17.62 35.88
C HIS A 529 -29.81 17.67 35.98
N ASP A 530 -29.14 17.35 34.87
CA ASP A 530 -27.68 17.50 34.75
C ASP A 530 -27.29 18.97 34.91
N GLU A 531 -26.26 19.24 35.71
CA GLU A 531 -25.81 20.60 36.03
C GLU A 531 -24.50 20.90 35.31
N ASN A 532 -24.47 22.01 34.56
CA ASN A 532 -23.23 22.54 33.98
C ASN A 532 -22.24 22.87 35.11
N ILE A 533 -21.03 22.33 35.05
CA ILE A 533 -19.97 22.59 36.03
C ILE A 533 -18.74 23.21 35.37
N ALA A 534 -17.94 23.91 36.17
CA ALA A 534 -16.63 24.39 35.74
C ALA A 534 -15.63 23.23 35.58
N PHE A 535 -14.60 23.41 34.76
CA PHE A 535 -13.58 22.39 34.52
C PHE A 535 -12.84 21.99 35.80
N GLU A 536 -12.55 22.95 36.67
CA GLU A 536 -11.88 22.76 37.95
C GLU A 536 -12.71 21.88 38.91
N GLN A 537 -14.03 22.03 38.85
CA GLN A 537 -14.94 21.19 39.62
C GLN A 537 -14.95 19.75 39.09
N MET A 538 -14.93 19.58 37.76
CA MET A 538 -14.79 18.26 37.14
C MET A 538 -13.44 17.60 37.51
N ALA A 539 -12.34 18.36 37.47
CA ALA A 539 -11.01 17.88 37.85
C ALA A 539 -10.94 17.44 39.31
N THR A 540 -11.67 18.11 40.21
CA THR A 540 -11.82 17.70 41.60
C THR A 540 -12.56 16.36 41.74
N LEU A 541 -13.53 16.08 40.86
CA LEU A 541 -14.34 14.87 40.90
C LEU A 541 -13.62 13.62 40.36
N ILE A 542 -12.86 13.76 39.27
CA ILE A 542 -12.28 12.60 38.57
C ILE A 542 -10.75 12.59 38.55
N GLY A 543 -10.11 13.61 39.12
CA GLY A 543 -8.66 13.82 39.09
C GLY A 543 -8.21 14.66 37.89
N GLN A 544 -7.17 15.47 38.11
CA GLN A 544 -6.66 16.43 37.12
C GLN A 544 -6.24 15.77 35.81
N ASP A 545 -5.37 14.76 35.86
CA ASP A 545 -4.84 14.09 34.67
C ASP A 545 -5.94 13.47 33.80
N LEU A 546 -6.98 12.91 34.43
CA LEU A 546 -8.10 12.30 33.73
C LEU A 546 -9.03 13.37 33.16
N ALA A 547 -9.24 14.47 33.86
CA ALA A 547 -10.02 15.59 33.36
C ALA A 547 -9.37 16.25 32.13
N ASP A 548 -8.05 16.41 32.14
CA ASP A 548 -7.30 16.89 30.98
C ASP A 548 -7.45 15.92 29.78
N GLN A 549 -7.30 14.60 30.00
CA GLN A 549 -7.51 13.60 28.94
C GLN A 549 -8.93 13.63 28.36
N VAL A 550 -9.96 13.72 29.21
CA VAL A 550 -11.36 13.80 28.76
C VAL A 550 -11.59 15.07 27.95
N ARG A 551 -11.11 16.23 28.41
CA ARG A 551 -11.23 17.51 27.68
C ARG A 551 -10.57 17.40 26.31
N ASP A 552 -9.32 16.97 26.28
CA ASP A 552 -8.50 16.98 25.06
C ASP A 552 -9.04 15.97 24.04
N ALA A 553 -9.43 14.76 24.48
CA ALA A 553 -10.07 13.77 23.63
C ALA A 553 -11.41 14.28 23.07
N SER A 554 -12.25 14.89 23.91
CA SER A 554 -13.55 15.42 23.48
C SER A 554 -13.42 16.52 22.44
N LEU A 555 -12.49 17.46 22.65
CA LEU A 555 -12.21 18.53 21.70
C LEU A 555 -11.66 17.98 20.38
N ALA A 556 -10.76 17.00 20.42
CA ALA A 556 -10.19 16.37 19.22
C ALA A 556 -11.26 15.58 18.43
N LEU A 557 -12.09 14.80 19.11
CA LEU A 557 -13.22 14.09 18.52
C LEU A 557 -14.20 15.05 17.86
N TYR A 558 -14.62 16.09 18.59
CA TYR A 558 -15.56 17.09 18.09
C TYR A 558 -15.01 17.83 16.87
N LYS A 559 -13.76 18.32 16.92
CA LYS A 559 -13.15 19.05 15.80
C LYS A 559 -13.12 18.19 14.53
N SER A 560 -12.62 16.96 14.66
CA SER A 560 -12.53 16.01 13.53
C SER A 560 -13.91 15.67 12.96
N ALA A 561 -14.90 15.45 13.83
CA ALA A 561 -16.26 15.14 13.42
C ALA A 561 -16.97 16.34 12.76
N ALA A 562 -16.82 17.54 13.33
CA ALA A 562 -17.43 18.77 12.82
C ALA A 562 -16.85 19.15 11.45
N GLU A 563 -15.53 19.03 11.26
CA GLU A 563 -14.88 19.24 9.97
C GLU A 563 -15.41 18.27 8.91
N TYR A 564 -15.46 16.98 9.23
CA TYR A 564 -15.99 15.98 8.31
C TYR A 564 -17.47 16.22 7.98
N ALA A 565 -18.31 16.40 9.00
CA ALA A 565 -19.75 16.59 8.83
C ALA A 565 -20.05 17.84 7.97
N LEU A 566 -19.25 18.90 8.10
CA LEU A 566 -19.40 20.10 7.28
C LEU A 566 -19.21 19.81 5.79
N THR A 567 -18.26 18.93 5.42
CA THR A 567 -18.10 18.47 4.02
C THR A 567 -19.31 17.68 3.50
N ARG A 568 -20.14 17.15 4.41
CA ARG A 568 -21.40 16.47 4.13
C ARG A 568 -22.63 17.36 4.27
N GLY A 569 -22.42 18.68 4.40
CA GLY A 569 -23.49 19.67 4.53
C GLY A 569 -24.23 19.65 5.87
N ILE A 570 -23.59 19.14 6.93
CA ILE A 570 -24.13 19.10 8.30
C ILE A 570 -23.22 19.91 9.22
N ILE A 571 -23.80 20.86 9.96
CA ILE A 571 -23.14 21.53 11.07
C ILE A 571 -23.47 20.76 12.35
N ILE A 572 -22.44 20.34 13.07
CA ILE A 572 -22.56 19.85 14.45
C ILE A 572 -22.39 21.07 15.35
N ALA A 573 -23.46 21.51 16.01
CA ALA A 573 -23.43 22.70 16.85
C ALA A 573 -22.80 22.42 18.21
N ASP A 574 -23.22 21.32 18.82
CA ASP A 574 -22.67 20.73 20.03
C ASP A 574 -22.91 19.22 20.05
N THR A 575 -22.16 18.53 20.90
CA THR A 575 -22.32 17.09 21.13
C THR A 575 -21.94 16.73 22.56
N LYS A 576 -22.50 15.64 23.07
CA LYS A 576 -22.13 15.05 24.34
C LYS A 576 -21.40 13.72 24.12
N PHE A 577 -20.25 13.57 24.76
CA PHE A 577 -19.54 12.29 24.89
C PHE A 577 -19.67 11.73 26.30
N GLU A 578 -19.58 10.40 26.43
CA GLU A 578 -19.36 9.73 27.70
C GLU A 578 -18.09 8.89 27.59
N PHE A 579 -17.38 8.75 28.71
CA PHE A 579 -16.14 7.97 28.77
C PHE A 579 -16.17 6.99 29.94
N GLY A 580 -15.41 5.91 29.79
CA GLY A 580 -15.14 4.94 30.84
C GLY A 580 -13.66 4.60 30.91
N LEU A 581 -13.31 3.77 31.88
CA LEU A 581 -11.96 3.26 32.06
C LEU A 581 -11.92 1.75 31.83
N ASP A 582 -10.90 1.29 31.12
CA ASP A 582 -10.58 -0.13 31.03
C ASP A 582 -9.82 -0.64 32.27
N GLU A 583 -9.48 -1.93 32.28
CA GLU A 583 -8.74 -2.57 33.37
C GLU A 583 -7.34 -2.01 33.59
N ALA A 584 -6.74 -1.39 32.56
CA ALA A 584 -5.45 -0.72 32.64
C ALA A 584 -5.58 0.76 33.06
N GLY A 585 -6.80 1.25 33.31
CA GLY A 585 -7.08 2.66 33.62
C GLY A 585 -7.01 3.59 32.42
N LYS A 586 -7.06 3.07 31.19
CA LYS A 586 -7.05 3.87 29.97
C LYS A 586 -8.45 4.39 29.64
N LEU A 587 -8.51 5.63 29.15
CA LEU A 587 -9.75 6.25 28.69
C LEU A 587 -10.30 5.55 27.45
N VAL A 588 -11.59 5.20 27.50
CA VAL A 588 -12.34 4.57 26.41
C VAL A 588 -13.62 5.37 26.17
N TRP A 589 -13.94 5.65 24.91
CA TRP A 589 -15.20 6.25 24.53
C TRP A 589 -16.35 5.24 24.66
N ILE A 590 -17.32 5.57 25.50
CA ILE A 590 -18.52 4.77 25.75
C ILE A 590 -19.78 5.50 25.27
N ASP A 591 -20.90 4.80 25.31
CA ASP A 591 -22.21 5.34 24.94
C ASP A 591 -22.30 5.80 23.46
N GLU A 592 -23.42 6.40 23.05
CA GLU A 592 -23.51 7.00 21.72
C GLU A 592 -23.00 8.45 21.76
N ALA A 593 -22.35 8.91 20.69
CA ALA A 593 -22.13 10.33 20.47
C ALA A 593 -22.12 10.64 18.98
N LEU A 594 -22.26 11.92 18.62
CA LEU A 594 -22.30 12.37 17.23
C LEU A 594 -23.50 11.78 16.46
N THR A 595 -24.62 11.60 17.17
CA THR A 595 -25.92 11.16 16.66
C THR A 595 -26.96 12.26 16.83
N PRO A 596 -28.09 12.25 16.09
CA PRO A 596 -29.19 13.20 16.31
C PRO A 596 -29.78 13.18 17.73
N ASP A 597 -29.54 12.14 18.53
CA ASP A 597 -29.99 12.06 19.91
C ASP A 597 -28.99 12.67 20.91
N SER A 598 -27.70 12.67 20.57
CA SER A 598 -26.58 13.12 21.42
C SER A 598 -25.98 14.47 20.99
N SER A 599 -26.39 15.00 19.83
CA SER A 599 -25.82 16.19 19.20
C SER A 599 -26.89 17.05 18.55
N ARG A 600 -26.58 18.35 18.40
CA ARG A 600 -27.40 19.29 17.62
C ARG A 600 -26.90 19.39 16.18
N PHE A 601 -27.72 18.94 15.23
CA PHE A 601 -27.34 18.85 13.82
C PHE A 601 -28.14 19.83 12.97
N TRP A 602 -27.47 20.76 12.29
CA TRP A 602 -28.09 21.76 11.43
C TRP A 602 -27.72 21.57 9.95
N PRO A 603 -28.64 21.81 9.01
CA PRO A 603 -28.32 21.90 7.59
C PRO A 603 -27.42 23.12 7.33
N ALA A 604 -26.23 22.90 6.77
CA ALA A 604 -25.28 23.97 6.50
C ALA A 604 -25.84 25.00 5.49
N ASP A 605 -26.69 24.56 4.57
CA ASP A 605 -27.36 25.37 3.55
C ASP A 605 -28.49 26.26 4.09
N GLN A 606 -28.98 25.99 5.31
CA GLN A 606 -30.09 26.72 5.94
C GLN A 606 -29.69 27.41 7.24
N TYR A 607 -28.42 27.35 7.61
CA TYR A 607 -27.90 27.94 8.83
C TYR A 607 -27.80 29.46 8.73
N GLN A 608 -28.43 30.17 9.67
CA GLN A 608 -28.36 31.63 9.81
C GLN A 608 -28.15 32.02 11.28
N PRO A 609 -27.02 32.68 11.62
CA PRO A 609 -26.80 33.23 12.96
C PRO A 609 -27.90 34.23 13.35
N GLY A 610 -28.26 34.26 14.64
CA GLY A 610 -29.26 35.16 15.20
C GLY A 610 -30.66 34.57 15.32
N SER A 611 -30.88 33.36 14.83
CA SER A 611 -32.15 32.62 14.96
C SER A 611 -31.91 31.18 15.42
N SER A 612 -32.96 30.46 15.83
CA SER A 612 -32.88 29.02 16.06
C SER A 612 -32.90 28.31 14.69
N PRO A 613 -31.82 27.62 14.28
CA PRO A 613 -31.76 27.01 12.96
C PRO A 613 -32.76 25.85 12.82
N PRO A 614 -33.17 25.53 11.58
CA PRO A 614 -33.81 24.24 11.29
C PRO A 614 -32.88 23.11 11.76
N SER A 615 -33.46 22.06 12.34
CA SER A 615 -32.67 20.97 12.90
C SER A 615 -32.99 19.62 12.27
N PHE A 616 -31.96 18.79 12.14
CA PHE A 616 -32.11 17.36 11.82
C PHE A 616 -32.42 16.50 13.06
N ASP A 617 -32.34 17.08 14.25
CA ASP A 617 -32.53 16.40 15.53
C ASP A 617 -33.96 16.51 16.08
N LYS A 618 -34.11 16.15 17.35
CA LYS A 618 -35.37 16.16 18.11
C LYS A 618 -36.06 17.52 18.19
N GLN A 619 -35.43 18.62 17.77
CA GLN A 619 -36.00 19.96 17.90
C GLN A 619 -37.35 20.09 17.19
N PHE A 620 -37.53 19.45 16.02
CA PHE A 620 -38.82 19.47 15.31
C PHE A 620 -39.97 18.90 16.15
N VAL A 621 -39.74 17.82 16.88
CA VAL A 621 -40.73 17.23 17.80
C VAL A 621 -40.94 18.12 19.02
N ARG A 622 -39.88 18.76 19.53
CA ARG A 622 -39.99 19.69 20.66
C ARG A 622 -40.84 20.91 20.33
N ASP A 623 -40.65 21.50 19.15
CA ASP A 623 -41.41 22.67 18.70
C ASP A 623 -42.91 22.34 18.57
N TRP A 624 -43.23 21.16 18.03
CA TRP A 624 -44.62 20.68 17.96
C TRP A 624 -45.21 20.46 19.36
N LEU A 625 -44.44 19.84 20.27
CA LEU A 625 -44.88 19.59 21.64
C LEU A 625 -45.13 20.89 22.42
N GLU A 626 -44.32 21.93 22.22
CA GLU A 626 -44.54 23.25 22.82
C GLU A 626 -45.83 23.91 22.31
N GLY A 627 -46.17 23.72 21.02
CA GLY A 627 -47.44 24.17 20.45
C GLY A 627 -48.67 23.34 20.84
N SER A 628 -48.47 22.12 21.36
CA SER A 628 -49.57 21.19 21.69
C SER A 628 -50.32 21.52 22.99
N GLY A 629 -49.79 22.41 23.83
CA GLY A 629 -50.35 22.73 25.16
C GLY A 629 -50.04 21.68 26.24
N TRP A 630 -49.18 20.69 25.95
CA TRP A 630 -48.78 19.67 26.91
C TRP A 630 -47.95 20.23 28.08
N ASN A 631 -48.26 19.79 29.29
CA ASN A 631 -47.64 20.25 30.55
C ASN A 631 -46.25 19.65 30.84
N LYS A 632 -45.68 18.91 29.89
CA LYS A 632 -44.37 18.23 30.01
C LYS A 632 -44.32 17.11 31.06
N GLN A 633 -45.47 16.56 31.46
CA GLN A 633 -45.57 15.41 32.36
C GLN A 633 -46.02 14.15 31.64
N ALA A 634 -45.57 12.98 32.10
CA ALA A 634 -45.98 11.71 31.52
C ALA A 634 -47.48 11.41 31.78
N PRO A 635 -48.19 10.76 30.83
CA PRO A 635 -47.71 10.33 29.52
C PRO A 635 -47.59 11.51 28.52
N GLY A 636 -46.62 11.42 27.61
CA GLY A 636 -46.51 12.37 26.51
C GLY A 636 -47.68 12.22 25.51
N PRO A 637 -48.02 13.27 24.75
CA PRO A 637 -49.08 13.20 23.73
C PRO A 637 -48.66 12.27 22.58
N VAL A 638 -49.65 11.68 21.92
CA VAL A 638 -49.44 10.90 20.69
C VAL A 638 -49.05 11.86 19.56
N LEU A 639 -47.90 11.63 18.92
CA LEU A 639 -47.45 12.45 17.80
C LEU A 639 -48.28 12.12 16.55
N PRO A 640 -48.70 13.11 15.74
CA PRO A 640 -49.34 12.87 14.45
C PRO A 640 -48.42 12.09 13.50
N ASP A 641 -49.00 11.27 12.62
CA ASP A 641 -48.25 10.44 11.66
C ASP A 641 -47.29 11.26 10.78
N GLU A 642 -47.68 12.48 10.40
CA GLU A 642 -46.82 13.40 9.65
C GLU A 642 -45.55 13.77 10.43
N ILE A 643 -45.68 14.02 11.74
CA ILE A 643 -44.55 14.35 12.61
C ILE A 643 -43.64 13.13 12.76
N VAL A 644 -44.20 11.93 12.92
CA VAL A 644 -43.45 10.68 12.99
C VAL A 644 -42.67 10.43 11.69
N ALA A 645 -43.35 10.49 10.55
CA ALA A 645 -42.76 10.24 9.24
C ALA A 645 -41.62 11.22 8.93
N LYS A 646 -41.85 12.52 9.18
CA LYS A 646 -40.85 13.57 8.98
C LYS A 646 -39.66 13.42 9.92
N THR A 647 -39.88 13.00 11.17
CA THR A 647 -38.80 12.70 12.11
C THR A 647 -37.97 11.52 11.60
N SER A 648 -38.60 10.40 11.20
CA SER A 648 -37.89 9.27 10.61
C SER A 648 -37.10 9.65 9.36
N GLU A 649 -37.65 10.50 8.47
CA GLU A 649 -36.96 11.00 7.28
C GLU A 649 -35.70 11.79 7.65
N LYS A 650 -35.78 12.71 8.62
CA LYS A 650 -34.64 13.52 9.06
C LYS A 650 -33.50 12.69 9.65
N TYR A 651 -33.83 11.66 10.43
CA TYR A 651 -32.84 10.72 10.95
C TYR A 651 -32.14 9.96 9.81
N ARG A 652 -32.90 9.44 8.84
CA ARG A 652 -32.31 8.76 7.68
C ARG A 652 -31.47 9.70 6.83
N GLU A 653 -31.91 10.93 6.64
CA GLU A 653 -31.18 11.96 5.88
C GLU A 653 -29.79 12.20 6.50
N VAL A 654 -29.68 12.31 7.83
CA VAL A 654 -28.40 12.42 8.53
C VAL A 654 -27.50 11.22 8.24
N MET A 655 -28.03 10.00 8.40
CA MET A 655 -27.27 8.78 8.13
C MET A 655 -26.79 8.74 6.68
N THR A 656 -27.65 9.03 5.71
CA THR A 656 -27.30 9.03 4.29
C THR A 656 -26.22 10.06 3.97
N ARG A 657 -26.31 11.28 4.51
CA ARG A 657 -25.30 12.33 4.28
C ARG A 657 -23.95 11.98 4.91
N LEU A 658 -23.94 11.46 6.14
CA LEU A 658 -22.69 11.12 6.85
C LEU A 658 -21.99 9.88 6.30
N LEU A 659 -22.73 8.88 5.81
CA LEU A 659 -22.18 7.60 5.34
C LEU A 659 -21.98 7.53 3.82
N ALA A 660 -22.41 8.54 3.06
CA ALA A 660 -22.00 8.74 1.66
C ALA A 660 -20.50 9.03 1.56
#